data_AF-A0AAD6LXK6-F1
#
_entry.id   AF-A0AAD6LXK6-F1
#
_cell.length_a   1.000
_cell.length_b   1.000
_cell.length_c   1.000
_cell.angle_alpha   90.00
_cell.angle_beta   90.00
_cell.angle_gamma   90.00
#
_symmetry.space_group_name_H-M   'P 1'
#
loop_
_entity.id
_entity.type
_entity.pdbx_description
1 polymer ?
#
loop_
_entity_poly.entity_id
_entity_poly.type
_entity_poly.pdbx_seq_one_letter_code
_entity_poly.pdbx_strand_id
1 'polypeptide(L)'
;MPPASIYGPATIAKNVKSWNDFSKRLSLTGHVKDMGYAQPQINTNTINLGASITAGTNSSWRSPSGDFAFGFYPLLNGLFLVGIWFDKIPERTLVWSANRDDPARTGSTINFTLDGQLVLTHSNGTGYLIYNGTFGASSALMQNDGNFVVKTNSSDVIWGSFDSPTDTILLGQVLVMGQKLYSNANGSVDYSTGQYMLEVQLLDGNVVMSAYKFADPGYWYTATEGNKNVSLIFNQSTAFMYVVNHTSIMYNMTSQVPTPIGDYYHRATINDYGNLQQFVYHKENGGGWKVVWEPDSIKAEPCLPNNICGVYGFCTSIDNTINCTCFTGYSPRDPSIPSKGCYPDTVIDFCAPNSSPSNFSLEKIDKADFPNDRDFADMAIVTEVDEEECRKAIMDDCFAVAGVWVESVCYKKRTPLLNARRSNPSTNNRVAFIKIPKANNNNQIQDKDDDSPSWIALLAGLLLCSIMTLLFATISIYHHPLAQPYISQKQLPVPKPVEINLKAFSFQELLQATNGLRNKLGRGAFGTVYSGVLTLEAEEVEIAVKKLEKFGALSSVIPLFGRHLVFFHYLVVLFRSFSFELCMVMALLSLYMRRLGFCYFHLLAGGSVLVMLCVISAFRLGFCYFHLLAGGSVLVILCVISAFLYFHELHAQIPPTISSGSNITAGSGNSWRSLSDEFAFGFYPLPNNLYLVGIWFNKIPKGTLVWSANRDSPAVAGSTVILTSAGQLTLTHLNGSVVQIYGGAGAQFGFMQDDGNFVLKDGSSSVIWESFNSPTDTILPGQVLNETGQNKVHLVFNNDTASMYLANGAGDNIYALTRNVSTPVGDYYHRATINDRGDFQQFAYHKSNNSGWTRVWRAIDEPCVVNAICGVYGMCSSLNNGTATCNCIPGYIPLDPNHLSKGCRPETVVNYCADPSMRNFTIKVIDDADFPFEGFADLARVRNVDLEGCKKALMDDCYSLSASLVDSRCIKKRMPLLNARKSFSTKGRQALVKVPMKSNPDIQEHKKNNDFDTRVFLKISLIVTATLAFCFGVSAIYYHPAPRRFIKRKRYSNASSIGINFQEFKYLELQKATNGFSKTLGRGSSAQVYSGILSMKDIQIDIAC
;
A
#
# COMPACT_ATOMS: atom_id res chain seq x y z
N MET A 1 -1.59 -42.28 -40.21
CA MET A 1 -1.32 -43.57 -40.88
C MET A 1 0.05 -44.07 -40.43
N PRO A 2 0.19 -45.37 -40.10
CA PRO A 2 1.46 -46.06 -39.76
C PRO A 2 2.07 -46.70 -41.06
N PRO A 3 2.93 -47.74 -41.07
CA PRO A 3 3.76 -48.43 -40.03
C PRO A 3 5.28 -48.48 -40.42
N ALA A 4 6.18 -49.11 -39.64
CA ALA A 4 6.75 -50.47 -39.85
C ALA A 4 8.20 -50.48 -39.28
N SER A 5 8.90 -51.57 -38.90
CA SER A 5 8.59 -52.99 -38.65
C SER A 5 9.82 -53.72 -38.05
N ILE A 6 9.60 -54.71 -37.16
CA ILE A 6 10.23 -56.07 -37.09
C ILE A 6 11.79 -56.14 -37.08
N TYR A 7 12.45 -56.77 -36.09
CA TYR A 7 12.88 -58.20 -36.14
C TYR A 7 13.25 -58.77 -34.75
N GLY A 8 12.81 -60.02 -34.49
CA GLY A 8 13.58 -61.02 -33.70
C GLY A 8 14.21 -62.05 -34.67
N PRO A 9 14.68 -63.26 -34.26
CA PRO A 9 14.47 -63.95 -32.96
C PRO A 9 15.68 -64.81 -32.45
N ALA A 10 15.41 -65.67 -31.44
CA ALA A 10 16.09 -66.95 -31.12
C ALA A 10 17.42 -66.91 -30.30
N THR A 11 17.81 -67.91 -29.48
CA THR A 11 17.18 -69.24 -29.16
C THR A 11 17.49 -69.74 -27.72
N ILE A 12 16.71 -70.75 -27.29
CA ILE A 12 16.70 -71.48 -26.01
C ILE A 12 17.96 -72.31 -25.71
N ALA A 13 18.33 -72.45 -24.43
CA ALA A 13 19.09 -73.62 -23.92
C ALA A 13 18.65 -74.11 -22.52
N LYS A 14 18.50 -75.44 -22.44
CA LYS A 14 18.23 -76.35 -21.30
C LYS A 14 19.41 -76.40 -20.29
N ASN A 15 19.40 -77.02 -19.09
CA ASN A 15 18.39 -77.79 -18.33
C ASN A 15 18.75 -77.90 -16.82
N VAL A 16 17.80 -78.42 -16.04
CA VAL A 16 17.88 -78.81 -14.61
C VAL A 16 18.88 -79.94 -14.28
N LYS A 17 19.56 -79.82 -13.13
CA LYS A 17 19.93 -80.88 -12.15
C LYS A 17 20.28 -80.18 -10.82
N SER A 18 19.47 -80.29 -9.75
CA SER A 18 19.49 -81.36 -8.74
C SER A 18 20.87 -81.61 -8.13
N TRP A 19 20.99 -81.58 -6.80
CA TRP A 19 21.44 -82.72 -5.97
C TRP A 19 21.25 -82.43 -4.48
N ASN A 20 20.72 -83.42 -3.75
CA ASN A 20 20.67 -83.43 -2.28
C ASN A 20 22.01 -83.92 -1.70
N ASP A 21 22.10 -83.79 -0.38
CA ASP A 21 22.96 -84.57 0.53
C ASP A 21 24.45 -84.21 0.58
N PHE A 22 24.82 -83.47 1.64
CA PHE A 22 26.14 -83.62 2.26
C PHE A 22 26.07 -83.46 3.79
N SER A 23 25.39 -84.39 4.45
CA SER A 23 25.50 -84.54 5.90
C SER A 23 26.57 -85.60 6.25
N LYS A 24 27.74 -85.17 6.77
CA LYS A 24 28.55 -85.85 7.82
C LYS A 24 29.98 -85.34 7.96
N ARG A 25 30.40 -85.23 9.23
CA ARG A 25 31.77 -85.29 9.78
C ARG A 25 32.78 -84.19 9.35
N LEU A 26 32.98 -83.25 10.27
CA LEU A 26 34.20 -83.31 11.08
C LEU A 26 33.89 -82.86 12.52
N SER A 27 34.37 -83.63 13.49
CA SER A 27 34.17 -83.42 14.92
C SER A 27 35.52 -83.25 15.60
N LEU A 28 35.61 -82.37 16.60
CA LEU A 28 36.46 -82.58 17.79
C LEU A 28 36.07 -81.61 18.93
N THR A 29 35.26 -82.12 19.87
CA THR A 29 35.28 -81.91 21.34
C THR A 29 35.46 -80.51 21.94
N GLY A 30 34.49 -80.06 22.76
CA GLY A 30 34.70 -78.94 23.70
C GLY A 30 33.47 -78.47 24.51
N HIS A 31 32.97 -79.29 25.44
CA HIS A 31 31.99 -78.98 26.51
C HIS A 31 30.69 -78.21 26.17
N VAL A 32 29.57 -78.94 26.26
CA VAL A 32 28.21 -78.40 26.41
C VAL A 32 28.01 -77.85 27.82
N LYS A 33 27.39 -76.67 27.92
CA LYS A 33 26.61 -76.24 29.09
C LYS A 33 25.29 -75.67 28.58
N ASP A 34 24.18 -76.08 29.17
CA ASP A 34 22.85 -75.76 28.66
C ASP A 34 22.55 -74.26 28.63
N MET A 35 22.10 -73.76 27.48
CA MET A 35 21.24 -72.59 27.38
C MET A 35 20.07 -72.95 26.46
N GLY A 36 18.87 -72.99 27.04
CA GLY A 36 17.65 -73.29 26.30
C GLY A 36 17.31 -72.20 25.28
N TYR A 37 16.59 -72.58 24.23
CA TYR A 37 16.00 -71.64 23.28
C TYR A 37 15.02 -70.70 24.00
N ALA A 38 15.44 -69.47 24.25
CA ALA A 38 14.54 -68.39 24.58
C ALA A 38 13.81 -67.95 23.30
N GLN A 39 12.51 -68.23 23.20
CA GLN A 39 11.66 -67.53 22.23
C GLN A 39 11.61 -66.05 22.61
N PRO A 40 11.62 -65.12 21.64
CA PRO A 40 11.46 -63.70 21.93
C PRO A 40 10.04 -63.44 22.45
N GLN A 41 9.88 -63.09 23.73
CA GLN A 41 8.62 -62.60 24.25
C GLN A 41 8.31 -61.23 23.63
N ILE A 42 7.28 -61.19 22.77
CA ILE A 42 6.71 -59.95 22.28
C ILE A 42 5.85 -59.36 23.40
N ASN A 43 6.44 -58.47 24.21
CA ASN A 43 5.68 -57.65 25.15
C ASN A 43 4.77 -56.69 24.37
N THR A 44 3.49 -57.04 24.30
CA THR A 44 2.46 -56.19 23.71
C THR A 44 2.04 -55.14 24.73
N ASN A 45 2.65 -53.95 24.66
CA ASN A 45 2.29 -52.77 25.46
C ASN A 45 0.89 -52.24 25.07
N THR A 46 -0.15 -53.01 25.37
CA THR A 46 -1.55 -52.66 25.16
C THR A 46 -2.02 -51.69 26.25
N ILE A 47 -2.71 -50.65 25.83
CA ILE A 47 -3.21 -49.58 26.71
C ILE A 47 -4.69 -49.89 26.97
N ASN A 48 -4.99 -50.29 28.20
CA ASN A 48 -6.35 -50.66 28.59
C ASN A 48 -7.21 -49.43 28.91
N LEU A 49 -8.53 -49.58 28.81
CA LEU A 49 -9.50 -48.59 29.29
C LEU A 49 -9.22 -48.22 30.75
N GLY A 50 -9.34 -46.93 31.08
CA GLY A 50 -8.98 -46.35 32.37
C GLY A 50 -7.50 -45.94 32.51
N ALA A 51 -6.64 -46.21 31.53
CA ALA A 51 -5.24 -45.80 31.58
C ALA A 51 -5.08 -44.27 31.48
N SER A 52 -4.18 -43.71 32.30
CA SER A 52 -3.89 -42.27 32.37
C SER A 52 -2.39 -41.98 32.46
N ILE A 53 -1.95 -40.88 31.84
CA ILE A 53 -0.61 -40.30 32.00
C ILE A 53 -0.73 -38.81 32.37
N THR A 54 0.24 -38.27 33.12
CA THR A 54 0.16 -36.90 33.69
C THR A 54 1.34 -36.02 33.28
N ALA A 55 1.08 -34.78 32.88
CA ALA A 55 2.06 -33.80 32.46
C ALA A 55 3.01 -33.42 33.61
N GLY A 56 4.32 -33.45 33.34
CA GLY A 56 5.37 -33.31 34.36
C GLY A 56 5.85 -34.64 34.96
N THR A 57 5.27 -35.78 34.58
CA THR A 57 5.82 -37.11 34.87
C THR A 57 6.56 -37.66 33.64
N ASN A 58 7.58 -38.51 33.86
CA ASN A 58 8.32 -39.16 32.76
C ASN A 58 7.59 -40.39 32.17
N SER A 59 6.26 -40.44 32.27
CA SER A 59 5.45 -41.55 31.75
C SER A 59 5.06 -41.35 30.29
N SER A 60 5.23 -42.39 29.47
CA SER A 60 4.82 -42.43 28.07
C SER A 60 4.39 -43.84 27.66
N TRP A 61 3.51 -43.93 26.66
CA TRP A 61 3.11 -45.21 26.06
C TRP A 61 4.02 -45.49 24.85
N ARG A 62 4.85 -46.53 24.95
CA ARG A 62 5.91 -46.82 23.96
C ARG A 62 5.52 -47.93 23.00
N SER A 63 5.96 -47.84 21.76
CA SER A 63 5.81 -48.92 20.77
C SER A 63 6.54 -50.19 21.24
N PRO A 64 6.13 -51.38 20.79
CA PRO A 64 6.84 -52.63 21.08
C PRO A 64 8.35 -52.63 20.71
N SER A 65 8.75 -51.89 19.67
CA SER A 65 10.17 -51.71 19.31
C SER A 65 10.90 -50.67 20.18
N GLY A 66 10.16 -49.83 20.90
CA GLY A 66 10.66 -48.66 21.62
C GLY A 66 11.15 -47.53 20.71
N ASP A 67 10.91 -47.59 19.40
CA ASP A 67 11.33 -46.53 18.47
C ASP A 67 10.46 -45.27 18.60
N PHE A 68 9.19 -45.44 18.95
CA PHE A 68 8.21 -44.36 19.13
C PHE A 68 7.61 -44.37 20.52
N ALA A 69 7.24 -43.19 21.02
CA ALA A 69 6.44 -43.04 22.22
C ALA A 69 5.36 -41.96 22.04
N PHE A 70 4.22 -42.18 22.68
CA PHE A 70 3.10 -41.25 22.81
C PHE A 70 3.02 -40.72 24.24
N GLY A 71 2.77 -39.43 24.42
CA GLY A 71 2.48 -38.84 25.73
C GLY A 71 2.71 -37.34 25.79
N PHE A 72 3.11 -36.85 26.96
CA PHE A 72 3.43 -35.43 27.16
C PHE A 72 4.87 -35.10 26.75
N TYR A 73 5.01 -34.36 25.67
CA TYR A 73 6.25 -33.78 25.16
C TYR A 73 6.51 -32.40 25.79
N PRO A 74 7.64 -32.16 26.47
CA PRO A 74 7.92 -30.88 27.13
C PRO A 74 8.36 -29.79 26.13
N LEU A 75 7.89 -28.57 26.35
CA LEU A 75 8.32 -27.36 25.62
C LEU A 75 9.26 -26.50 26.48
N LEU A 76 10.09 -25.68 25.81
CA LEU A 76 11.07 -24.78 26.46
C LEU A 76 10.44 -23.77 27.44
N ASN A 77 9.16 -23.44 27.25
CA ASN A 77 8.40 -22.52 28.11
C ASN A 77 7.73 -23.20 29.32
N GLY A 78 7.99 -24.50 29.56
CA GLY A 78 7.40 -25.27 30.66
C GLY A 78 5.97 -25.77 30.41
N LEU A 79 5.44 -25.61 29.19
CA LEU A 79 4.19 -26.23 28.76
C LEU A 79 4.45 -27.61 28.12
N PHE A 80 3.39 -28.34 27.81
CA PHE A 80 3.46 -29.70 27.27
C PHE A 80 2.51 -29.90 26.08
N LEU A 81 3.00 -30.59 25.06
CA LEU A 81 2.17 -31.10 23.97
C LEU A 81 1.82 -32.57 24.23
N VAL A 82 0.61 -32.97 23.89
CA VAL A 82 0.25 -34.38 23.71
C VAL A 82 0.71 -34.77 22.32
N GLY A 83 1.66 -35.70 22.19
CA GLY A 83 2.24 -35.99 20.88
C GLY A 83 2.97 -37.33 20.79
N ILE A 84 3.48 -37.59 19.59
CA ILE A 84 4.28 -38.77 19.23
C ILE A 84 5.68 -38.30 18.82
N TRP A 85 6.71 -38.96 19.33
CA TRP A 85 8.12 -38.67 18.99
C TRP A 85 8.94 -39.95 18.80
N PHE A 86 10.07 -39.83 18.10
CA PHE A 86 11.10 -40.86 18.07
C PHE A 86 11.82 -40.94 19.43
N ASP A 87 11.59 -42.00 20.20
CA ASP A 87 11.99 -42.10 21.62
C ASP A 87 13.46 -42.52 21.83
N LYS A 88 14.07 -43.16 20.82
CA LYS A 88 15.51 -43.51 20.81
C LYS A 88 16.43 -42.39 20.31
N ILE A 89 15.88 -41.33 19.72
CA ILE A 89 16.66 -40.15 19.32
C ILE A 89 16.82 -39.25 20.55
N PRO A 90 18.05 -38.87 20.98
CA PRO A 90 18.28 -38.09 22.19
C PRO A 90 17.49 -36.77 22.26
N GLU A 91 17.38 -36.07 21.13
CA GLU A 91 16.65 -34.80 20.99
C GLU A 91 15.13 -34.98 20.97
N ARG A 92 14.62 -36.23 20.92
CA ARG A 92 13.20 -36.60 20.79
C ARG A 92 12.48 -35.79 19.72
N THR A 93 12.66 -36.18 18.46
CA THR A 93 11.99 -35.51 17.34
C THR A 93 10.49 -35.79 17.37
N LEU A 94 9.69 -34.77 17.67
CA LEU A 94 8.23 -34.77 17.59
C LEU A 94 7.79 -34.90 16.12
N VAL A 95 6.74 -35.70 15.88
CA VAL A 95 6.19 -35.96 14.52
C VAL A 95 4.67 -35.89 14.45
N TRP A 96 4.00 -35.77 15.60
CA TRP A 96 2.55 -35.60 15.70
C TRP A 96 2.18 -34.92 17.02
N SER A 97 1.13 -34.09 17.03
CA SER A 97 0.61 -33.44 18.25
C SER A 97 -0.90 -33.17 18.19
N ALA A 98 -1.61 -33.47 19.28
CA ALA A 98 -3.06 -33.29 19.38
C ALA A 98 -3.50 -31.84 19.73
N ASN A 99 -2.65 -31.10 20.45
CA ASN A 99 -3.00 -29.81 21.07
C ASN A 99 -1.94 -28.73 20.80
N ARG A 100 -1.33 -28.75 19.60
CA ARG A 100 -0.26 -27.82 19.20
C ARG A 100 -0.61 -26.33 19.35
N ASP A 101 -1.89 -25.98 19.24
CA ASP A 101 -2.42 -24.62 19.39
C ASP A 101 -2.95 -24.29 20.80
N ASP A 102 -3.03 -25.28 21.71
CA ASP A 102 -3.38 -25.10 23.12
C ASP A 102 -2.50 -25.98 24.04
N PRO A 103 -1.22 -25.59 24.27
CA PRO A 103 -0.29 -26.40 25.04
C PRO A 103 -0.71 -26.55 26.51
N ALA A 104 -0.67 -27.79 27.00
CA ALA A 104 -1.10 -28.17 28.34
C ALA A 104 -0.10 -27.70 29.42
N ARG A 105 -0.59 -27.50 30.65
CA ARG A 105 0.25 -27.17 31.82
C ARG A 105 0.59 -28.43 32.62
N THR A 106 1.61 -28.36 33.47
CA THR A 106 1.91 -29.39 34.48
C THR A 106 0.65 -29.79 35.26
N GLY A 107 0.48 -31.09 35.52
CA GLY A 107 -0.71 -31.64 36.18
C GLY A 107 -1.92 -31.89 35.27
N SER A 108 -1.86 -31.53 33.99
CA SER A 108 -2.85 -31.97 32.99
C SER A 108 -2.71 -33.49 32.73
N THR A 109 -3.78 -34.19 32.38
CA THR A 109 -3.77 -35.65 32.17
C THR A 109 -4.27 -36.05 30.78
N ILE A 110 -3.70 -37.10 30.19
CA ILE A 110 -4.31 -37.78 29.03
C ILE A 110 -4.91 -39.08 29.56
N ASN A 111 -6.22 -39.24 29.40
CA ASN A 111 -6.97 -40.41 29.87
C ASN A 111 -7.59 -41.13 28.68
N PHE A 112 -7.33 -42.44 28.57
CA PHE A 112 -8.15 -43.33 27.77
C PHE A 112 -9.30 -43.81 28.65
N THR A 113 -10.46 -43.19 28.49
CA THR A 113 -11.62 -43.32 29.40
C THR A 113 -12.26 -44.71 29.34
N LEU A 114 -13.10 -45.05 30.33
CA LEU A 114 -13.87 -46.30 30.33
C LEU A 114 -14.88 -46.36 29.17
N ASP A 115 -15.34 -45.21 28.69
CA ASP A 115 -16.23 -45.06 27.54
C ASP A 115 -15.48 -45.13 26.18
N GLY A 116 -14.18 -45.43 26.19
CA GLY A 116 -13.37 -45.61 24.97
C GLY A 116 -12.93 -44.32 24.27
N GLN A 117 -13.13 -43.17 24.90
CA GLN A 117 -12.67 -41.86 24.41
C GLN A 117 -11.23 -41.57 24.85
N LEU A 118 -10.45 -40.88 24.02
CA LEU A 118 -9.12 -40.36 24.39
C LEU A 118 -9.23 -38.85 24.68
N VAL A 119 -9.00 -38.45 25.93
CA VAL A 119 -9.27 -37.10 26.42
C VAL A 119 -8.03 -36.49 27.07
N LEU A 120 -7.64 -35.30 26.62
CA LEU A 120 -6.75 -34.41 27.35
C LEU A 120 -7.58 -33.60 28.35
N THR A 121 -7.25 -33.67 29.63
CA THR A 121 -7.85 -32.85 30.69
C THR A 121 -6.79 -31.87 31.19
N HIS A 122 -7.02 -30.57 31.00
CA HIS A 122 -6.12 -29.51 31.46
C HIS A 122 -6.21 -29.38 32.99
N SER A 123 -5.16 -28.85 33.64
CA SER A 123 -5.10 -28.70 35.11
C SER A 123 -6.13 -27.74 35.72
N ASN A 124 -6.85 -26.96 34.91
CA ASN A 124 -8.02 -26.15 35.29
C ASN A 124 -9.36 -26.91 35.19
N GLY A 125 -9.35 -28.18 34.76
CA GLY A 125 -10.53 -29.01 34.54
C GLY A 125 -11.15 -28.95 33.14
N THR A 126 -10.62 -28.16 32.19
CA THR A 126 -11.17 -28.14 30.82
C THR A 126 -10.72 -29.38 30.02
N GLY A 127 -11.66 -30.05 29.37
CA GLY A 127 -11.41 -31.25 28.57
C GLY A 127 -11.34 -30.97 27.06
N TYR A 128 -10.40 -31.63 26.38
CA TYR A 128 -10.24 -31.66 24.93
C TYR A 128 -10.27 -33.11 24.44
N LEU A 129 -11.24 -33.43 23.57
CA LEU A 129 -11.40 -34.76 22.98
C LEU A 129 -10.43 -34.93 21.82
N ILE A 130 -9.41 -35.78 22.01
CA ILE A 130 -8.48 -36.19 20.95
C ILE A 130 -9.15 -37.23 20.04
N TYR A 131 -9.86 -38.17 20.65
CA TYR A 131 -10.72 -39.13 19.95
C TYR A 131 -12.07 -39.23 20.67
N ASN A 132 -13.14 -38.95 19.93
CA ASN A 132 -14.51 -39.11 20.40
C ASN A 132 -14.96 -40.56 20.16
N GLY A 133 -14.89 -41.37 21.20
CA GLY A 133 -15.22 -42.79 21.16
C GLY A 133 -16.65 -43.07 20.69
N THR A 134 -16.78 -43.97 19.72
CA THR A 134 -18.04 -44.64 19.37
C THR A 134 -18.06 -46.04 19.97
N PHE A 135 -19.25 -46.61 20.18
CA PHE A 135 -19.44 -47.95 20.74
C PHE A 135 -18.56 -49.00 20.03
N GLY A 136 -17.55 -49.54 20.72
CA GLY A 136 -16.69 -50.60 20.19
C GLY A 136 -15.22 -50.55 20.63
N ALA A 137 -14.71 -49.41 21.07
CA ALA A 137 -13.33 -49.26 21.55
C ALA A 137 -13.05 -50.12 22.81
N SER A 138 -11.91 -50.80 22.86
CA SER A 138 -11.51 -51.68 23.98
C SER A 138 -10.07 -51.51 24.44
N SER A 139 -9.17 -51.09 23.55
CA SER A 139 -7.75 -50.90 23.83
C SER A 139 -7.14 -49.88 22.88
N ALA A 140 -6.00 -49.30 23.26
CA ALA A 140 -5.16 -48.51 22.38
C ALA A 140 -3.74 -49.10 22.30
N LEU A 141 -3.00 -48.75 21.24
CA LEU A 141 -1.65 -49.24 21.00
C LEU A 141 -0.81 -48.21 20.23
N MET A 142 0.41 -47.95 20.70
CA MET A 142 1.46 -47.28 19.93
C MET A 142 2.11 -48.32 19.01
N GLN A 143 1.99 -48.18 17.69
CA GLN A 143 2.57 -49.12 16.72
C GLN A 143 4.03 -48.77 16.36
N ASN A 144 4.75 -49.72 15.76
CA ASN A 144 6.18 -49.58 15.40
C ASN A 144 6.42 -48.71 14.15
N ASP A 145 5.37 -48.37 13.40
CA ASP A 145 5.37 -47.44 12.26
C ASP A 145 5.15 -45.97 12.69
N GLY A 146 4.83 -45.73 13.97
CA GLY A 146 4.52 -44.41 14.49
C GLY A 146 3.01 -44.06 14.51
N ASN A 147 2.13 -44.99 14.14
CA ASN A 147 0.69 -44.80 14.27
C ASN A 147 0.21 -45.14 15.69
N PHE A 148 -0.48 -44.21 16.35
CA PHE A 148 -1.18 -44.50 17.61
C PHE A 148 -2.64 -44.84 17.28
N VAL A 149 -3.06 -46.07 17.57
CA VAL A 149 -4.37 -46.59 17.17
C VAL A 149 -5.25 -46.97 18.34
N VAL A 150 -6.55 -46.72 18.20
CA VAL A 150 -7.61 -47.26 19.05
C VAL A 150 -8.24 -48.47 18.35
N LYS A 151 -8.47 -49.55 19.09
CA LYS A 151 -8.91 -50.84 18.59
C LYS A 151 -10.18 -51.35 19.25
N THR A 152 -10.90 -52.21 18.53
CA THR A 152 -12.02 -53.00 19.03
C THR A 152 -11.57 -54.28 19.74
N ASN A 153 -12.51 -54.98 20.38
CA ASN A 153 -12.29 -56.35 20.90
C ASN A 153 -11.89 -57.36 19.81
N SER A 154 -12.27 -57.14 18.55
CA SER A 154 -11.83 -57.94 17.40
C SER A 154 -10.44 -57.53 16.87
N SER A 155 -9.77 -56.56 17.52
CA SER A 155 -8.48 -55.97 17.12
C SER A 155 -8.49 -55.09 15.87
N ASP A 156 -9.68 -54.76 15.35
CA ASP A 156 -9.85 -53.83 14.22
C ASP A 156 -9.49 -52.40 14.66
N VAL A 157 -8.79 -51.66 13.80
CA VAL A 157 -8.47 -50.24 14.04
C VAL A 157 -9.69 -49.39 13.66
N ILE A 158 -10.17 -48.59 14.62
CA ILE A 158 -11.34 -47.70 14.45
C ILE A 158 -10.98 -46.22 14.46
N TRP A 159 -9.74 -45.89 14.83
CA TRP A 159 -9.15 -44.56 14.73
C TRP A 159 -7.62 -44.67 14.82
N GLY A 160 -6.88 -43.89 14.01
CA GLY A 160 -5.43 -43.76 14.12
C GLY A 160 -4.98 -42.29 14.08
N SER A 161 -3.85 -41.99 14.71
CA SER A 161 -3.22 -40.66 14.63
C SER A 161 -2.87 -40.25 13.19
N PHE A 162 -2.62 -41.24 12.32
CA PHE A 162 -2.36 -41.02 10.89
C PHE A 162 -3.55 -40.41 10.11
N ASP A 163 -4.78 -40.54 10.62
CA ASP A 163 -5.98 -39.95 10.00
C ASP A 163 -6.05 -38.42 10.22
N SER A 164 -5.31 -37.91 11.21
CA SER A 164 -5.26 -36.49 11.61
C SER A 164 -3.82 -36.01 11.76
N PRO A 165 -3.03 -35.95 10.66
CA PRO A 165 -1.62 -35.57 10.70
C PRO A 165 -1.43 -34.08 11.04
N THR A 166 -0.25 -33.72 11.58
CA THR A 166 0.11 -32.33 11.90
C THR A 166 0.93 -31.67 10.81
N ASP A 167 2.24 -31.90 10.80
CA ASP A 167 3.27 -31.24 10.00
C ASP A 167 4.14 -32.27 9.24
N THR A 168 4.05 -33.53 9.65
CA THR A 168 4.91 -34.63 9.25
C THR A 168 4.09 -35.82 8.73
N ILE A 169 4.59 -36.46 7.66
CA ILE A 169 4.15 -37.77 7.16
C ILE A 169 5.25 -38.81 7.48
N LEU A 170 4.86 -39.97 8.01
CA LEU A 170 5.76 -41.07 8.36
C LEU A 170 5.80 -42.20 7.32
N LEU A 171 6.83 -43.04 7.41
CA LEU A 171 7.05 -44.16 6.51
C LEU A 171 5.90 -45.18 6.59
N GLY A 172 5.20 -45.39 5.47
CA GLY A 172 4.01 -46.23 5.37
C GLY A 172 2.68 -45.46 5.45
N GLN A 173 2.70 -44.18 5.80
CA GLN A 173 1.51 -43.34 5.85
C GLN A 173 1.05 -42.91 4.45
N VAL A 174 -0.26 -42.69 4.31
CA VAL A 174 -0.92 -42.18 3.10
C VAL A 174 -1.71 -40.93 3.45
N LEU A 175 -1.54 -39.86 2.69
CA LEU A 175 -2.39 -38.68 2.71
C LEU A 175 -3.40 -38.76 1.55
N VAL A 176 -4.69 -38.75 1.86
CA VAL A 176 -5.78 -38.82 0.87
C VAL A 176 -6.39 -37.43 0.58
N MET A 177 -7.18 -37.31 -0.49
CA MET A 177 -7.92 -36.08 -0.83
C MET A 177 -8.64 -35.47 0.39
N GLY A 178 -8.41 -34.18 0.63
CA GLY A 178 -8.93 -33.40 1.75
C GLY A 178 -7.97 -33.31 2.95
N GLN A 179 -7.03 -34.25 3.12
CA GLN A 179 -6.03 -34.20 4.20
C GLN A 179 -4.91 -33.18 3.90
N LYS A 180 -4.30 -32.69 4.99
CA LYS A 180 -3.39 -31.54 5.00
C LYS A 180 -2.26 -31.77 5.99
N LEU A 181 -1.08 -31.23 5.71
CA LEU A 181 -0.03 -30.96 6.69
C LEU A 181 0.07 -29.44 6.88
N TYR A 182 0.29 -28.97 8.10
CA TYR A 182 0.49 -27.57 8.47
C TYR A 182 1.85 -27.38 9.13
N SER A 183 2.64 -26.39 8.68
CA SER A 183 3.95 -26.11 9.26
C SER A 183 3.87 -25.72 10.74
N ASN A 184 4.99 -25.77 11.43
CA ASN A 184 5.17 -25.06 12.69
C ASN A 184 5.19 -23.53 12.46
N ALA A 185 4.98 -22.76 13.52
CA ALA A 185 5.02 -21.30 13.48
C ALA A 185 6.45 -20.74 13.53
N ASN A 186 7.37 -21.44 14.21
CA ASN A 186 8.81 -21.15 14.21
C ASN A 186 9.60 -22.42 14.57
N GLY A 187 10.10 -23.12 13.55
CA GLY A 187 10.94 -24.32 13.64
C GLY A 187 10.54 -25.31 14.73
N SER A 188 11.45 -25.53 15.68
CA SER A 188 11.26 -26.32 16.90
C SER A 188 11.05 -25.45 18.17
N VAL A 189 10.87 -24.14 18.00
CA VAL A 189 10.67 -23.16 19.08
C VAL A 189 9.18 -22.97 19.36
N ASP A 190 8.38 -22.83 18.31
CA ASP A 190 6.92 -22.67 18.38
C ASP A 190 6.23 -23.66 17.43
N TYR A 191 5.67 -24.71 18.05
CA TYR A 191 4.96 -25.79 17.37
C TYR A 191 3.51 -25.46 17.00
N SER A 192 2.99 -24.28 17.37
CA SER A 192 1.65 -23.85 16.96
C SER A 192 1.51 -23.81 15.43
N THR A 193 0.27 -23.81 14.96
CA THR A 193 -0.05 -23.94 13.55
C THR A 193 0.43 -22.72 12.76
N GLY A 194 1.48 -22.93 11.97
CA GLY A 194 2.18 -21.93 11.17
C GLY A 194 1.38 -21.40 9.99
N GLN A 195 2.06 -20.77 9.03
CA GLN A 195 1.41 -20.13 7.87
C GLN A 195 1.36 -20.98 6.60
N TYR A 196 2.08 -22.10 6.56
CA TYR A 196 2.17 -22.97 5.39
C TYR A 196 1.37 -24.26 5.56
N MET A 197 0.90 -24.80 4.44
CA MET A 197 0.33 -26.12 4.37
C MET A 197 0.65 -26.85 3.06
N LEU A 198 0.69 -28.18 3.15
CA LEU A 198 0.57 -29.11 2.04
C LEU A 198 -0.87 -29.66 2.04
N GLU A 199 -1.55 -29.71 0.91
CA GLU A 199 -2.88 -30.32 0.77
C GLU A 199 -2.95 -31.24 -0.45
N VAL A 200 -3.62 -32.39 -0.28
CA VAL A 200 -4.18 -33.14 -1.42
C VAL A 200 -5.58 -32.58 -1.66
N GLN A 201 -5.74 -31.73 -2.67
CA GLN A 201 -6.92 -30.87 -2.82
C GLN A 201 -8.20 -31.67 -3.06
N LEU A 202 -9.24 -31.37 -2.28
CA LEU A 202 -10.50 -32.14 -2.27
C LEU A 202 -11.32 -32.01 -3.55
N LEU A 203 -11.15 -30.92 -4.32
CA LEU A 203 -12.01 -30.59 -5.46
C LEU A 203 -11.46 -31.10 -6.80
N ASP A 204 -10.14 -31.12 -6.98
CA ASP A 204 -9.47 -31.41 -8.25
C ASP A 204 -8.34 -32.45 -8.14
N GLY A 205 -7.99 -32.91 -6.92
CA GLY A 205 -6.96 -33.91 -6.69
C GLY A 205 -5.52 -33.40 -6.81
N ASN A 206 -5.28 -32.10 -6.94
CA ASN A 206 -3.91 -31.59 -7.04
C ASN A 206 -3.19 -31.66 -5.68
N VAL A 207 -1.89 -32.00 -5.65
CA VAL A 207 -1.10 -31.92 -4.41
C VAL A 207 -0.34 -30.60 -4.41
N VAL A 208 -0.63 -29.71 -3.45
CA VAL A 208 -0.24 -28.30 -3.49
C VAL A 208 0.35 -27.84 -2.16
N MET A 209 1.43 -27.06 -2.21
CA MET A 209 1.96 -26.30 -1.06
C MET A 209 1.61 -24.82 -1.17
N SER A 210 1.07 -24.23 -0.09
CA SER A 210 0.58 -22.85 -0.06
C SER A 210 0.70 -22.18 1.32
N ALA A 211 0.83 -20.85 1.33
CA ALA A 211 0.75 -19.96 2.47
C ALA A 211 -0.73 -19.68 2.83
N TYR A 212 -1.43 -20.67 3.35
CA TYR A 212 -2.91 -20.69 3.47
C TYR A 212 -3.57 -19.59 4.31
N LYS A 213 -2.80 -18.92 5.18
CA LYS A 213 -3.29 -17.71 5.89
C LYS A 213 -3.51 -16.52 4.94
N PHE A 214 -2.95 -16.60 3.73
CA PHE A 214 -3.06 -15.64 2.64
C PHE A 214 -3.92 -16.20 1.49
N ALA A 215 -4.19 -15.38 0.50
CA ALA A 215 -4.95 -15.77 -0.69
C ALA A 215 -4.16 -16.62 -1.72
N ASP A 216 -3.08 -17.27 -1.27
CA ASP A 216 -2.12 -18.00 -2.08
C ASP A 216 -2.78 -19.19 -2.81
N PRO A 217 -2.66 -19.29 -4.15
CA PRO A 217 -3.08 -20.48 -4.91
C PRO A 217 -2.18 -21.71 -4.65
N GLY A 218 -0.95 -21.49 -4.22
CA GLY A 218 0.12 -22.48 -4.09
C GLY A 218 1.32 -22.15 -4.97
N TYR A 219 2.50 -22.11 -4.34
CA TYR A 219 3.80 -21.85 -4.97
C TYR A 219 4.49 -23.13 -5.50
N TRP A 220 3.97 -24.31 -5.17
CA TRP A 220 4.43 -25.59 -5.69
C TRP A 220 3.25 -26.57 -5.78
N TYR A 221 3.19 -27.36 -6.85
CA TYR A 221 2.12 -28.32 -7.12
C TYR A 221 2.60 -29.47 -8.02
N THR A 222 1.87 -30.60 -8.01
CA THR A 222 2.23 -31.82 -8.76
C THR A 222 1.62 -31.94 -10.16
N ALA A 223 0.86 -30.92 -10.59
CA ALA A 223 0.11 -30.91 -11.85
C ALA A 223 -0.87 -32.09 -12.00
N THR A 224 -1.51 -32.49 -10.90
CA THR A 224 -2.46 -33.62 -10.86
C THR A 224 -3.93 -33.18 -10.85
N GLU A 225 -4.23 -31.92 -11.18
CA GLU A 225 -5.59 -31.39 -11.27
C GLU A 225 -6.51 -32.19 -12.22
N GLY A 226 -7.81 -32.17 -11.91
CA GLY A 226 -8.86 -32.90 -12.65
C GLY A 226 -8.99 -34.39 -12.30
N ASN A 227 -8.13 -34.92 -11.41
CA ASN A 227 -8.16 -36.32 -11.00
C ASN A 227 -9.03 -36.53 -9.75
N LYS A 228 -9.58 -37.75 -9.62
CA LYS A 228 -10.30 -38.20 -8.41
C LYS A 228 -9.52 -39.33 -7.76
N ASN A 229 -9.70 -39.53 -6.46
CA ASN A 229 -9.01 -40.55 -5.66
C ASN A 229 -7.47 -40.44 -5.75
N VAL A 230 -6.97 -39.21 -5.69
CA VAL A 230 -5.53 -38.93 -5.59
C VAL A 230 -5.05 -39.13 -4.16
N SER A 231 -3.87 -39.72 -3.99
CA SER A 231 -3.23 -39.89 -2.69
C SER A 231 -1.72 -39.69 -2.76
N LEU A 232 -1.16 -39.05 -1.74
CA LEU A 232 0.28 -38.98 -1.49
C LEU A 232 0.68 -40.17 -0.60
N ILE A 233 1.49 -41.08 -1.12
CA ILE A 233 1.95 -42.29 -0.42
C ILE A 233 3.43 -42.15 -0.07
N PHE A 234 3.78 -42.33 1.20
CA PHE A 234 5.16 -42.53 1.62
C PHE A 234 5.42 -44.04 1.77
N ASN A 235 6.00 -44.66 0.74
CA ASN A 235 6.00 -46.12 0.61
C ASN A 235 6.92 -46.82 1.64
N GLN A 236 6.37 -47.76 2.41
CA GLN A 236 7.10 -48.46 3.47
C GLN A 236 8.28 -49.31 2.98
N SER A 237 8.21 -49.87 1.77
CA SER A 237 9.22 -50.80 1.23
C SER A 237 10.34 -50.11 0.47
N THR A 238 10.09 -48.94 -0.14
CA THR A 238 11.10 -48.18 -0.90
C THR A 238 11.56 -46.90 -0.19
N ALA A 239 10.82 -46.42 0.81
CA ALA A 239 10.97 -45.09 1.41
C ALA A 239 10.95 -43.96 0.37
N PHE A 240 10.26 -44.14 -0.75
CA PHE A 240 9.99 -43.10 -1.73
C PHE A 240 8.58 -42.51 -1.54
N MET A 241 8.44 -41.22 -1.85
CA MET A 241 7.14 -40.54 -1.88
C MET A 241 6.61 -40.45 -3.31
N TYR A 242 5.34 -40.78 -3.49
CA TYR A 242 4.63 -40.79 -4.77
C TYR A 242 3.26 -40.16 -4.64
N VAL A 243 2.82 -39.41 -5.66
CA VAL A 243 1.39 -39.12 -5.84
C VAL A 243 0.81 -40.15 -6.80
N VAL A 244 -0.24 -40.83 -6.38
CA VAL A 244 -0.94 -41.86 -7.16
C VAL A 244 -2.38 -41.46 -7.43
N ASN A 245 -2.91 -41.90 -8.57
CA ASN A 245 -4.35 -41.99 -8.82
C ASN A 245 -4.71 -43.48 -8.83
N HIS A 246 -5.50 -43.92 -7.84
CA HIS A 246 -5.72 -45.34 -7.53
C HIS A 246 -4.41 -46.14 -7.36
N THR A 247 -3.93 -46.79 -8.41
CA THR A 247 -2.69 -47.60 -8.44
C THR A 247 -1.65 -47.08 -9.42
N SER A 248 -1.96 -46.04 -10.20
CA SER A 248 -1.04 -45.45 -11.17
C SER A 248 -0.26 -44.31 -10.54
N ILE A 249 1.06 -44.34 -10.66
CA ILE A 249 1.91 -43.23 -10.19
C ILE A 249 1.77 -42.07 -11.18
N MET A 250 1.28 -40.94 -10.68
CA MET A 250 1.09 -39.70 -11.43
C MET A 250 2.33 -38.80 -11.32
N TYR A 251 2.95 -38.76 -10.14
CA TYR A 251 4.13 -37.95 -9.87
C TYR A 251 5.10 -38.67 -8.92
N ASN A 252 6.37 -38.74 -9.29
CA ASN A 252 7.45 -39.22 -8.42
C ASN A 252 8.04 -38.02 -7.67
N MET A 253 7.96 -38.01 -6.34
CA MET A 253 8.67 -37.00 -5.55
C MET A 253 10.10 -37.50 -5.31
N THR A 254 10.25 -38.62 -4.59
CA THR A 254 11.57 -39.18 -4.24
C THR A 254 12.01 -40.26 -5.23
N SER A 255 13.29 -40.25 -5.60
CA SER A 255 13.90 -41.26 -6.49
C SER A 255 15.13 -41.98 -5.91
N GLN A 256 15.73 -41.46 -4.82
CA GLN A 256 16.92 -42.01 -4.18
C GLN A 256 16.87 -41.80 -2.66
N VAL A 257 17.23 -42.83 -1.89
CA VAL A 257 17.42 -42.79 -0.42
C VAL A 257 18.55 -43.75 -0.04
N PRO A 258 19.21 -43.58 1.13
CA PRO A 258 20.16 -44.55 1.65
C PRO A 258 19.56 -45.95 1.85
N THR A 259 20.38 -46.98 1.62
CA THR A 259 20.01 -48.38 1.81
C THR A 259 21.06 -49.07 2.71
N PRO A 260 20.70 -50.12 3.48
CA PRO A 260 19.35 -50.67 3.69
C PRO A 260 18.38 -49.68 4.36
N ILE A 261 17.12 -49.65 3.90
CA ILE A 261 16.11 -48.70 4.38
C ILE A 261 15.84 -48.85 5.89
N GLY A 262 15.91 -50.09 6.40
CA GLY A 262 15.66 -50.44 7.80
C GLY A 262 16.67 -49.86 8.79
N ASP A 263 17.85 -49.44 8.33
CA ASP A 263 18.92 -48.90 9.18
C ASP A 263 18.71 -47.41 9.52
N TYR A 264 17.68 -46.80 8.93
CA TYR A 264 17.34 -45.39 9.08
C TYR A 264 15.91 -45.21 9.60
N TYR A 265 15.69 -44.17 10.41
CA TYR A 265 14.38 -43.56 10.57
C TYR A 265 14.12 -42.61 9.40
N HIS A 266 12.87 -42.57 8.92
CA HIS A 266 12.43 -41.76 7.79
C HIS A 266 11.22 -40.92 8.19
N ARG A 267 11.19 -39.67 7.76
CA ARG A 267 10.03 -38.76 7.86
C ARG A 267 10.05 -37.76 6.70
N ALA A 268 8.92 -37.18 6.34
CA ALA A 268 8.90 -35.94 5.57
C ALA A 268 8.05 -34.89 6.27
N THR A 269 8.54 -33.66 6.36
CA THR A 269 7.98 -32.61 7.21
C THR A 269 7.93 -31.30 6.43
N ILE A 270 6.80 -30.58 6.50
CA ILE A 270 6.70 -29.22 5.96
C ILE A 270 7.24 -28.22 7.01
N ASN A 271 8.32 -27.54 6.66
CA ASN A 271 8.96 -26.59 7.56
C ASN A 271 8.26 -25.21 7.57
N ASP A 272 8.69 -24.36 8.49
CA ASP A 272 8.20 -23.00 8.71
C ASP A 272 8.57 -21.98 7.61
N TYR A 273 9.33 -22.41 6.61
CA TYR A 273 9.58 -21.69 5.35
C TYR A 273 8.74 -22.22 4.18
N GLY A 274 7.85 -23.19 4.43
CA GLY A 274 6.95 -23.76 3.43
C GLY A 274 7.55 -24.84 2.53
N ASN A 275 8.73 -25.37 2.87
CA ASN A 275 9.36 -26.45 2.12
C ASN A 275 9.05 -27.82 2.76
N LEU A 276 8.52 -28.76 1.97
CA LEU A 276 8.38 -30.16 2.36
C LEU A 276 9.70 -30.90 2.08
N GLN A 277 10.39 -31.31 3.14
CA GLN A 277 11.67 -32.00 3.04
C GLN A 277 11.56 -33.42 3.60
N GLN A 278 12.10 -34.41 2.88
CA GLN A 278 12.27 -35.77 3.38
C GLN A 278 13.61 -35.90 4.09
N PHE A 279 13.59 -36.45 5.30
CA PHE A 279 14.74 -36.64 6.16
C PHE A 279 15.00 -38.10 6.49
N VAL A 280 16.28 -38.43 6.67
CA VAL A 280 16.75 -39.71 7.24
C VAL A 280 17.61 -39.50 8.47
N TYR A 281 17.55 -40.43 9.42
CA TYR A 281 18.42 -40.49 10.60
C TYR A 281 18.92 -41.93 10.77
N HIS A 282 20.23 -42.15 10.78
CA HIS A 282 20.80 -43.49 10.94
C HIS A 282 20.60 -43.98 12.38
N LYS A 283 20.03 -45.18 12.58
CA LYS A 283 19.59 -45.65 13.91
C LYS A 283 20.73 -45.83 14.92
N GLU A 284 21.87 -46.36 14.47
CA GLU A 284 23.03 -46.60 15.35
C GLU A 284 24.02 -45.41 15.40
N ASN A 285 24.53 -44.99 14.24
CA ASN A 285 25.58 -43.97 14.11
C ASN A 285 25.05 -42.59 13.68
N GLY A 286 23.81 -42.24 14.06
CA GLY A 286 23.16 -40.99 13.70
C GLY A 286 23.70 -39.78 14.47
N GLY A 287 24.29 -38.81 13.78
CA GLY A 287 24.68 -37.51 14.33
C GLY A 287 23.68 -36.38 14.08
N GLY A 288 22.46 -36.70 13.62
CA GLY A 288 21.43 -35.73 13.23
C GLY A 288 20.65 -36.14 11.98
N TRP A 289 19.53 -35.43 11.73
CA TRP A 289 18.71 -35.62 10.53
C TRP A 289 19.40 -35.07 9.27
N LYS A 290 19.34 -35.82 8.17
CA LYS A 290 19.86 -35.41 6.86
C LYS A 290 18.72 -35.33 5.84
N VAL A 291 18.64 -34.24 5.08
CA VAL A 291 17.71 -34.12 3.95
C VAL A 291 18.16 -35.06 2.83
N VAL A 292 17.25 -35.87 2.31
CA VAL A 292 17.47 -36.74 1.13
C VAL A 292 16.66 -36.30 -0.08
N TRP A 293 15.56 -35.58 0.13
CA TRP A 293 14.76 -35.00 -0.93
C TRP A 293 14.08 -33.71 -0.48
N GLU A 294 13.96 -32.78 -1.43
CA GLU A 294 13.17 -31.55 -1.39
C GLU A 294 12.93 -31.09 -2.84
N PRO A 295 11.94 -30.24 -3.13
CA PRO A 295 11.70 -29.76 -4.50
C PRO A 295 12.88 -28.95 -5.06
N ASP A 296 13.35 -29.34 -6.25
CA ASP A 296 14.50 -28.70 -6.92
C ASP A 296 14.32 -27.19 -7.13
N SER A 297 13.09 -26.72 -7.37
CA SER A 297 12.79 -25.29 -7.51
C SER A 297 13.02 -24.52 -6.22
N ILE A 298 12.46 -24.97 -5.09
CA ILE A 298 12.63 -24.33 -3.77
C ILE A 298 14.09 -24.42 -3.32
N LYS A 299 14.79 -25.51 -3.64
CA LYS A 299 16.21 -25.69 -3.37
C LYS A 299 17.10 -24.72 -4.17
N ALA A 300 16.78 -24.48 -5.44
CA ALA A 300 17.50 -23.53 -6.28
C ALA A 300 17.21 -22.07 -5.89
N GLU A 301 15.97 -21.77 -5.53
CA GLU A 301 15.51 -20.42 -5.18
C GLU A 301 14.70 -20.43 -3.86
N PRO A 302 15.36 -20.38 -2.68
CA PRO A 302 14.70 -20.48 -1.37
C PRO A 302 13.66 -19.39 -1.04
N CYS A 303 13.61 -18.30 -1.81
CA CYS A 303 12.58 -17.26 -1.73
C CYS A 303 11.38 -17.48 -2.67
N LEU A 304 11.26 -18.66 -3.31
CA LEU A 304 10.07 -19.00 -4.09
C LEU A 304 8.79 -19.16 -3.27
N PRO A 305 8.79 -19.80 -2.08
CA PRO A 305 7.57 -19.93 -1.28
C PRO A 305 6.98 -18.56 -0.91
N ASN A 306 5.67 -18.45 -1.05
CA ASN A 306 4.97 -17.19 -0.84
C ASN A 306 5.01 -16.76 0.65
N ASN A 307 5.05 -15.45 0.89
CA ASN A 307 5.01 -14.80 2.21
C ASN A 307 6.08 -15.22 3.25
N ILE A 308 7.26 -15.74 2.85
CA ILE A 308 8.32 -16.13 3.82
C ILE A 308 8.68 -15.00 4.79
N CYS A 309 8.87 -13.79 4.26
CA CYS A 309 9.22 -12.63 5.07
C CYS A 309 8.01 -11.82 5.56
N GLY A 310 6.80 -12.35 5.41
CA GLY A 310 5.59 -11.65 5.78
C GLY A 310 5.25 -10.46 4.88
N VAL A 311 4.22 -9.72 5.30
CA VAL A 311 3.69 -8.57 4.58
C VAL A 311 4.69 -7.41 4.59
N TYR A 312 4.95 -6.79 3.44
CA TYR A 312 6.03 -5.79 3.21
C TYR A 312 7.46 -6.25 3.55
N GLY A 313 7.69 -7.53 3.87
CA GLY A 313 9.03 -8.08 4.05
C GLY A 313 9.67 -8.46 2.72
N PHE A 314 10.98 -8.24 2.61
CA PHE A 314 11.79 -8.51 1.44
C PHE A 314 12.68 -9.75 1.68
N CYS A 315 12.51 -10.77 0.85
CA CYS A 315 13.25 -12.03 0.92
C CYS A 315 14.52 -11.99 0.08
N THR A 316 15.63 -12.35 0.70
CA THR A 316 16.91 -12.61 0.03
C THR A 316 17.44 -13.97 0.47
N SER A 317 18.22 -14.63 -0.41
CA SER A 317 18.95 -15.85 -0.08
C SER A 317 20.44 -15.58 -0.22
N ILE A 318 21.20 -15.88 0.84
CA ILE A 318 22.67 -15.80 0.88
C ILE A 318 23.15 -17.19 1.29
N ASP A 319 23.95 -17.86 0.46
CA ASP A 319 24.44 -19.23 0.69
C ASP A 319 23.32 -20.22 1.08
N ASN A 320 22.19 -20.16 0.36
CA ASN A 320 20.94 -20.89 0.60
C ASN A 320 20.26 -20.62 1.96
N THR A 321 20.74 -19.64 2.73
CA THR A 321 20.12 -19.16 3.96
C THR A 321 19.17 -18.00 3.65
N ILE A 322 17.91 -18.14 4.06
CA ILE A 322 16.88 -17.12 3.90
C ILE A 322 17.16 -15.97 4.88
N ASN A 323 17.12 -14.75 4.38
CA ASN A 323 17.25 -13.52 5.15
C ASN A 323 16.10 -12.56 4.80
N CYS A 324 15.39 -12.11 5.83
CA CYS A 324 14.22 -11.25 5.74
C CYS A 324 14.52 -9.84 6.26
N THR A 325 14.30 -8.84 5.41
CA THR A 325 14.52 -7.43 5.71
C THR A 325 13.28 -6.59 5.40
N CYS A 326 13.23 -5.35 5.90
CA CYS A 326 12.21 -4.37 5.52
C CYS A 326 12.76 -3.42 4.46
N PHE A 327 11.87 -2.83 3.65
CA PHE A 327 12.22 -1.75 2.73
C PHE A 327 12.62 -0.47 3.47
N THR A 328 13.28 0.46 2.77
CA THR A 328 13.62 1.77 3.33
C THR A 328 12.35 2.54 3.71
N GLY A 329 12.24 3.00 4.97
CA GLY A 329 11.03 3.64 5.51
C GLY A 329 9.93 2.67 5.98
N TYR A 330 10.29 1.41 6.23
CA TYR A 330 9.44 0.39 6.84
C TYR A 330 10.14 -0.27 8.03
N SER A 331 9.42 -0.44 9.14
CA SER A 331 9.90 -1.11 10.36
C SER A 331 9.37 -2.54 10.48
N PRO A 332 10.12 -3.47 11.12
CA PRO A 332 9.63 -4.82 11.38
C PRO A 332 8.51 -4.82 12.43
N ARG A 333 7.49 -5.66 12.22
CA ARG A 333 6.39 -5.89 13.19
C ARG A 333 6.88 -6.45 14.52
N ASP A 334 7.93 -7.25 14.46
CA ASP A 334 8.57 -7.89 15.59
C ASP A 334 10.09 -7.90 15.33
N PRO A 335 10.88 -7.05 16.02
CA PRO A 335 12.33 -7.00 15.84
C PRO A 335 13.05 -8.31 16.16
N SER A 336 12.44 -9.23 16.92
CA SER A 336 13.00 -10.55 17.20
C SER A 336 12.63 -11.61 16.16
N ILE A 337 11.61 -11.39 15.34
CA ILE A 337 11.12 -12.34 14.32
C ILE A 337 10.79 -11.58 13.02
N PRO A 338 11.80 -11.21 12.19
CA PRO A 338 11.60 -10.44 10.97
C PRO A 338 10.65 -11.07 9.94
N SER A 339 10.49 -12.40 9.96
CA SER A 339 9.54 -13.11 9.08
C SER A 339 8.06 -12.81 9.36
N LYS A 340 7.73 -12.14 10.48
CA LYS A 340 6.36 -11.64 10.75
C LYS A 340 5.95 -10.44 9.89
N GLY A 341 6.84 -9.94 9.04
CA GLY A 341 6.58 -8.82 8.14
C GLY A 341 6.91 -7.45 8.74
N CYS A 342 6.69 -6.43 7.93
CA CYS A 342 7.02 -5.04 8.17
C CYS A 342 5.78 -4.16 8.05
N TYR A 343 5.88 -2.89 8.46
CA TYR A 343 4.86 -1.87 8.23
C TYR A 343 5.53 -0.55 7.84
N PRO A 344 4.90 0.29 7.02
CA PRO A 344 5.47 1.59 6.67
C PRO A 344 5.58 2.46 7.92
N ASP A 345 6.67 3.20 8.08
CA ASP A 345 6.85 4.10 9.23
C ASP A 345 5.88 5.30 9.16
N THR A 346 5.64 5.78 7.94
CA THR A 346 4.77 6.91 7.62
C THR A 346 3.81 6.54 6.50
N VAL A 347 2.57 7.00 6.57
CA VAL A 347 1.54 6.80 5.54
C VAL A 347 1.01 8.16 5.08
N ILE A 348 0.85 8.36 3.77
CA ILE A 348 0.38 9.62 3.17
C ILE A 348 -0.64 9.37 2.06
N ASP A 349 -1.57 10.30 1.89
CA ASP A 349 -2.47 10.33 0.73
C ASP A 349 -1.76 11.07 -0.41
N PHE A 350 -1.15 10.30 -1.30
CA PHE A 350 -0.54 10.81 -2.53
C PHE A 350 -1.56 11.49 -3.47
N CYS A 351 -2.86 11.23 -3.32
CA CYS A 351 -3.93 11.84 -4.11
C CYS A 351 -4.57 13.06 -3.43
N ALA A 352 -4.03 13.52 -2.29
CA ALA A 352 -4.50 14.74 -1.63
C ALA A 352 -4.24 15.99 -2.51
N PRO A 353 -5.09 17.03 -2.50
CA PRO A 353 -4.91 18.23 -3.32
C PRO A 353 -3.58 18.98 -3.08
N ASN A 354 -2.99 18.79 -1.90
CA ASN A 354 -1.71 19.41 -1.50
C ASN A 354 -0.52 18.43 -1.63
N SER A 355 -0.72 17.27 -2.30
CA SER A 355 0.37 16.35 -2.55
C SER A 355 1.32 16.92 -3.61
N SER A 356 2.61 16.64 -3.44
CA SER A 356 3.68 17.09 -4.34
C SER A 356 4.66 15.93 -4.55
N PRO A 357 5.32 15.81 -5.71
CA PRO A 357 6.42 14.87 -5.91
C PRO A 357 7.55 15.01 -4.87
N SER A 358 7.68 16.18 -4.22
CA SER A 358 8.61 16.38 -3.10
C SER A 358 8.30 15.54 -1.86
N ASN A 359 7.04 15.11 -1.69
CA ASN A 359 6.57 14.40 -0.50
C ASN A 359 7.01 12.93 -0.47
N PHE A 360 7.72 12.45 -1.50
CA PHE A 360 8.25 11.10 -1.54
C PHE A 360 9.58 11.00 -2.31
N SER A 361 10.22 9.85 -2.17
CA SER A 361 11.27 9.35 -3.07
C SER A 361 10.77 8.07 -3.71
N LEU A 362 11.27 7.76 -4.91
CA LEU A 362 11.11 6.45 -5.52
C LEU A 362 12.45 5.71 -5.33
N GLU A 363 12.44 4.61 -4.59
CA GLU A 363 13.58 3.70 -4.47
C GLU A 363 13.53 2.68 -5.61
N LYS A 364 14.65 2.53 -6.33
CA LYS A 364 14.87 1.51 -7.35
C LYS A 364 15.58 0.32 -6.69
N ILE A 365 15.08 -0.89 -6.94
CA ILE A 365 15.64 -2.14 -6.42
C ILE A 365 15.93 -3.06 -7.60
N ASP A 366 17.22 -3.20 -7.93
CA ASP A 366 17.67 -4.08 -8.99
C ASP A 366 17.46 -5.56 -8.66
N LYS A 367 17.14 -6.35 -9.69
CA LYS A 367 16.91 -7.79 -9.60
C LYS A 367 15.88 -8.17 -8.54
N ALA A 368 14.78 -7.45 -8.49
CA ALA A 368 13.73 -7.65 -7.50
C ALA A 368 12.37 -7.77 -8.17
N ASP A 369 11.48 -8.52 -7.51
CA ASP A 369 10.09 -8.68 -7.92
C ASP A 369 9.16 -8.61 -6.72
N PHE A 370 7.92 -8.22 -6.99
CA PHE A 370 6.78 -8.25 -6.09
C PHE A 370 5.71 -9.15 -6.77
N PRO A 371 5.90 -10.49 -6.73
CA PRO A 371 5.09 -11.43 -7.49
C PRO A 371 3.64 -11.40 -7.03
N ASN A 372 2.73 -11.33 -8.00
CA ASN A 372 1.32 -11.62 -7.82
C ASN A 372 1.01 -12.72 -8.84
N ASP A 373 0.52 -13.88 -8.38
CA ASP A 373 0.79 -15.16 -9.07
C ASP A 373 0.14 -15.36 -10.45
N ARG A 374 -0.76 -14.46 -10.91
CA ARG A 374 -1.34 -14.46 -12.27
C ARG A 374 -1.73 -13.06 -12.75
N ASP A 375 -2.01 -12.97 -14.04
CA ASP A 375 -2.64 -11.82 -14.70
C ASP A 375 -3.87 -11.31 -13.94
N PHE A 376 -4.15 -10.01 -14.04
CA PHE A 376 -5.23 -9.27 -13.35
C PHE A 376 -5.12 -9.15 -11.82
N ALA A 377 -4.09 -9.72 -11.17
CA ALA A 377 -3.84 -9.53 -9.74
C ALA A 377 -3.23 -8.16 -9.40
N ASP A 378 -2.54 -7.55 -10.37
CA ASP A 378 -1.96 -6.22 -10.27
C ASP A 378 -3.01 -5.10 -10.23
N MET A 379 -2.56 -3.87 -10.00
CA MET A 379 -3.45 -2.70 -10.01
C MET A 379 -3.75 -2.24 -11.44
N ALA A 380 -2.70 -2.14 -12.26
CA ALA A 380 -2.75 -1.77 -13.67
C ALA A 380 -1.46 -2.21 -14.35
N ILE A 381 -1.50 -2.37 -15.67
CA ILE A 381 -0.37 -2.77 -16.50
C ILE A 381 -0.20 -1.71 -17.58
N VAL A 382 1.05 -1.31 -17.85
CA VAL A 382 1.42 -0.47 -19.01
C VAL A 382 2.37 -1.28 -19.87
N THR A 383 2.06 -1.45 -21.14
CA THR A 383 2.83 -2.21 -22.12
C THR A 383 3.63 -1.29 -23.04
N GLU A 384 4.64 -1.83 -23.72
CA GLU A 384 5.49 -1.11 -24.68
C GLU A 384 6.24 0.08 -24.05
N VAL A 385 6.67 -0.06 -22.80
CA VAL A 385 7.38 0.99 -22.04
C VAL A 385 8.77 0.56 -21.58
N ASP A 386 9.71 1.49 -21.63
CA ASP A 386 11.05 1.30 -21.06
C ASP A 386 11.08 1.44 -19.52
N GLU A 387 12.26 1.26 -18.93
CA GLU A 387 12.44 1.33 -17.47
C GLU A 387 12.09 2.73 -16.90
N GLU A 388 12.44 3.80 -17.62
CA GLU A 388 12.27 5.19 -17.21
C GLU A 388 10.82 5.66 -17.41
N GLU A 389 10.17 5.20 -18.49
CA GLU A 389 8.74 5.36 -18.71
C GLU A 389 7.92 4.62 -17.65
N CYS A 390 8.32 3.41 -17.24
CA CYS A 390 7.71 2.72 -16.11
C CYS A 390 7.92 3.49 -14.79
N ARG A 391 9.15 3.97 -14.54
CA ARG A 391 9.49 4.81 -13.38
C ARG A 391 8.57 6.04 -13.30
N LYS A 392 8.36 6.72 -14.43
CA LYS A 392 7.45 7.85 -14.57
C LYS A 392 5.98 7.46 -14.38
N ALA A 393 5.52 6.39 -15.02
CA ALA A 393 4.15 5.90 -14.91
C ALA A 393 3.75 5.53 -13.47
N ILE A 394 4.71 5.11 -12.64
CA ILE A 394 4.54 4.90 -11.21
C ILE A 394 4.51 6.23 -10.45
N MET A 395 5.42 7.18 -10.73
CA MET A 395 5.42 8.49 -10.07
C MET A 395 4.13 9.28 -10.30
N ASP A 396 3.68 9.39 -11.55
CA ASP A 396 2.55 10.22 -11.99
C ASP A 396 1.20 9.67 -11.50
N ASP A 397 1.12 8.39 -11.15
CA ASP A 397 -0.06 7.73 -10.61
C ASP A 397 -0.07 7.79 -9.08
N CYS A 398 -0.96 8.61 -8.52
CA CYS A 398 -1.03 8.81 -7.08
C CYS A 398 -1.45 7.55 -6.28
N PHE A 399 -2.13 6.58 -6.89
CA PHE A 399 -2.50 5.34 -6.19
C PHE A 399 -1.41 4.26 -6.27
N ALA A 400 -0.55 4.31 -7.28
CA ALA A 400 0.57 3.39 -7.41
C ALA A 400 1.66 3.67 -6.35
N VAL A 401 1.74 2.81 -5.34
CA VAL A 401 2.80 2.85 -4.31
C VAL A 401 4.06 2.12 -4.78
N ALA A 402 3.92 1.10 -5.62
CA ALA A 402 5.03 0.32 -6.13
C ALA A 402 4.74 -0.20 -7.54
N GLY A 403 5.79 -0.59 -8.25
CA GLY A 403 5.69 -1.26 -9.54
C GLY A 403 6.90 -2.14 -9.82
N VAL A 404 6.76 -3.03 -10.81
CA VAL A 404 7.87 -3.85 -11.31
C VAL A 404 7.92 -3.70 -12.82
N TRP A 405 9.07 -3.35 -13.35
CA TRP A 405 9.36 -3.37 -14.78
C TRP A 405 9.98 -4.71 -15.16
N VAL A 406 9.46 -5.31 -16.24
CA VAL A 406 9.96 -6.55 -16.82
C VAL A 406 9.99 -6.37 -18.35
N GLU A 407 11.19 -6.22 -18.90
CA GLU A 407 11.50 -6.14 -20.34
C GLU A 407 10.87 -4.96 -21.12
N SER A 408 9.54 -4.93 -21.25
CA SER A 408 8.78 -3.85 -21.91
C SER A 408 7.42 -3.58 -21.23
N VAL A 409 7.20 -4.17 -20.05
CA VAL A 409 5.92 -4.12 -19.33
C VAL A 409 6.12 -3.62 -17.91
N CYS A 410 5.34 -2.61 -17.54
CA CYS A 410 5.31 -1.99 -16.23
C CYS A 410 4.07 -2.46 -15.45
N TYR A 411 4.29 -3.28 -14.42
CA TYR A 411 3.25 -3.83 -13.55
C TYR A 411 3.09 -2.97 -12.30
N LYS A 412 2.04 -2.16 -12.22
CA LYS A 412 1.72 -1.36 -11.02
C LYS A 412 1.12 -2.27 -9.95
N LYS A 413 1.75 -2.34 -8.78
CA LYS A 413 1.45 -3.35 -7.75
C LYS A 413 0.43 -2.85 -6.73
N ARG A 414 -0.44 -3.77 -6.28
CA ARG A 414 -1.38 -3.55 -5.16
C ARG A 414 -0.66 -3.62 -3.81
N THR A 415 -1.16 -2.86 -2.84
CA THR A 415 -0.72 -2.87 -1.44
C THR A 415 -1.66 -3.71 -0.55
N PRO A 416 -1.20 -4.23 0.59
CA PRO A 416 0.20 -4.31 0.97
C PRO A 416 1.00 -5.17 -0.01
N LEU A 417 2.32 -5.02 -0.01
CA LEU A 417 3.21 -5.84 -0.82
C LEU A 417 3.36 -7.22 -0.17
N LEU A 418 3.36 -8.26 -0.99
CA LEU A 418 3.54 -9.66 -0.60
C LEU A 418 4.64 -10.26 -1.46
N ASN A 419 5.20 -11.38 -1.00
CA ASN A 419 6.12 -12.25 -1.77
C ASN A 419 7.38 -11.54 -2.30
N ALA A 420 7.70 -10.35 -1.79
CA ALA A 420 8.74 -9.50 -2.34
C ALA A 420 10.10 -10.16 -2.19
N ARG A 421 10.84 -10.29 -3.29
CA ARG A 421 12.04 -11.14 -3.31
C ARG A 421 13.10 -10.68 -4.30
N ARG A 422 14.33 -11.12 -4.03
CA ARG A 422 15.42 -11.25 -5.01
C ARG A 422 15.78 -12.73 -5.11
N SER A 423 15.74 -13.28 -6.32
CA SER A 423 15.96 -14.72 -6.57
C SER A 423 16.65 -14.93 -7.91
N ASN A 424 17.64 -15.82 -7.94
CA ASN A 424 18.48 -16.04 -9.12
C ASN A 424 18.18 -17.45 -9.68
N PRO A 425 17.67 -17.61 -10.91
CA PRO A 425 17.62 -16.59 -11.96
C PRO A 425 16.32 -15.76 -12.06
N SER A 426 15.26 -16.09 -11.31
CA SER A 426 13.89 -15.62 -11.61
C SER A 426 13.68 -14.10 -11.62
N THR A 427 14.50 -13.32 -10.90
CA THR A 427 14.40 -11.85 -10.85
C THR A 427 15.49 -11.12 -11.64
N ASN A 428 16.37 -11.81 -12.38
CA ASN A 428 17.54 -11.16 -13.01
C ASN A 428 17.21 -10.08 -14.05
N ASN A 429 16.08 -10.18 -14.76
CA ASN A 429 15.60 -9.23 -15.76
C ASN A 429 14.53 -8.25 -15.21
N ARG A 430 14.41 -8.14 -13.88
CA ARG A 430 13.34 -7.37 -13.21
C ARG A 430 13.90 -6.21 -12.40
N VAL A 431 13.25 -5.06 -12.50
CA VAL A 431 13.54 -3.86 -11.70
C VAL A 431 12.29 -3.47 -10.94
N ALA A 432 12.37 -3.45 -9.61
CA ALA A 432 11.26 -3.03 -8.77
C ALA A 432 11.42 -1.57 -8.32
N PHE A 433 10.29 -0.89 -8.15
CA PHE A 433 10.21 0.49 -7.68
C PHE A 433 9.24 0.59 -6.50
N ILE A 434 9.60 1.35 -5.47
CA ILE A 434 8.74 1.61 -4.31
C ILE A 434 8.76 3.10 -3.94
N LYS A 435 7.58 3.69 -3.73
CA LYS A 435 7.43 5.04 -3.19
C LYS A 435 7.62 5.01 -1.68
N ILE A 436 8.62 5.76 -1.22
CA ILE A 436 8.91 5.98 0.19
C ILE A 436 8.41 7.38 0.54
N PRO A 437 7.42 7.54 1.43
CA PRO A 437 7.04 8.84 1.97
C PRO A 437 8.24 9.53 2.61
N LYS A 438 8.51 10.77 2.20
CA LYS A 438 9.42 11.64 2.94
C LYS A 438 8.61 12.28 4.05
N ALA A 439 9.19 12.31 5.26
CA ALA A 439 8.60 13.03 6.37
C ALA A 439 8.51 14.53 6.03
N ASN A 440 7.31 14.97 5.63
CA ASN A 440 7.01 16.38 5.47
C ASN A 440 6.88 16.99 6.87
N ASN A 441 7.87 17.77 7.29
CA ASN A 441 7.77 18.69 8.44
C ASN A 441 6.80 19.87 8.19
N ASN A 442 5.79 19.66 7.32
CA ASN A 442 4.82 20.66 6.86
C ASN A 442 3.41 20.41 7.42
N ASN A 443 3.23 19.45 8.33
CA ASN A 443 2.22 19.58 9.38
C ASN A 443 2.76 20.47 10.50
N GLN A 444 3.17 21.70 10.16
CA GLN A 444 2.95 22.80 11.09
C GLN A 444 1.44 23.06 11.14
N ILE A 445 0.77 22.30 12.02
CA ILE A 445 -0.11 22.96 12.98
C ILE A 445 0.71 24.11 13.59
N GLN A 446 0.09 25.24 13.95
CA GLN A 446 0.74 26.15 14.90
C GLN A 446 0.77 25.53 16.31
N ASP A 447 1.38 24.36 16.42
CA ASP A 447 2.26 24.11 17.53
C ASP A 447 3.32 25.20 17.43
N LYS A 448 3.18 26.19 18.32
CA LYS A 448 4.38 26.82 18.90
C LYS A 448 5.30 25.68 19.32
N ASP A 449 6.61 25.89 19.23
CA ASP A 449 7.58 24.98 19.84
C ASP A 449 7.26 24.84 21.35
N ASP A 450 6.44 23.85 21.68
CA ASP A 450 6.36 23.28 23.01
C ASP A 450 7.52 22.29 23.05
N ASP A 451 8.72 22.87 23.18
CA ASP A 451 9.94 22.25 23.70
C ASP A 451 9.62 21.74 25.12
N SER A 452 8.74 20.73 25.19
CA SER A 452 8.49 19.99 26.40
C SER A 452 9.81 19.29 26.72
N PRO A 453 10.49 19.71 27.80
CA PRO A 453 11.89 19.38 27.97
C PRO A 453 11.98 17.88 28.13
N SER A 454 12.87 17.27 27.34
CA SER A 454 13.21 15.85 27.46
C SER A 454 13.28 15.47 28.93
N TRP A 455 12.51 14.45 29.32
CA TRP A 455 12.48 13.91 30.68
C TRP A 455 13.89 13.61 31.23
N ILE A 456 14.84 13.37 30.33
CA ILE A 456 16.28 13.22 30.58
C ILE A 456 16.91 14.52 31.16
N ALA A 457 16.51 15.71 30.69
CA ALA A 457 16.97 17.00 31.22
C ALA A 457 16.38 17.29 32.60
N LEU A 458 15.12 16.91 32.85
CA LEU A 458 14.51 17.00 34.19
C LEU A 458 15.12 15.98 35.17
N LEU A 459 15.42 14.76 34.73
CA LEU A 459 16.16 13.76 35.51
C LEU A 459 17.60 14.21 35.77
N ALA A 460 18.29 14.76 34.78
CA ALA A 460 19.63 15.34 34.96
C ALA A 460 19.59 16.51 35.95
N GLY A 461 18.59 17.39 35.87
CA GLY A 461 18.38 18.48 36.83
C GLY A 461 18.09 17.98 38.25
N LEU A 462 17.26 16.95 38.41
CA LEU A 462 16.97 16.33 39.70
C LEU A 462 18.20 15.60 40.28
N LEU A 463 18.98 14.90 39.45
CA LEU A 463 20.23 14.26 39.84
C LEU A 463 21.29 15.30 40.24
N LEU A 464 21.45 16.38 39.47
CA LEU A 464 22.32 17.51 39.84
C LEU A 464 21.85 18.15 41.15
N CYS A 465 20.55 18.37 41.35
CA CYS A 465 20.04 18.89 42.61
C CYS A 465 20.29 17.93 43.77
N SER A 466 20.08 16.62 43.62
CA SER A 466 20.37 15.65 44.68
C SER A 466 21.87 15.61 45.01
N ILE A 467 22.74 15.60 43.99
CA ILE A 467 24.19 15.64 44.17
C ILE A 467 24.62 16.94 44.86
N MET A 468 24.05 18.09 44.47
CA MET A 468 24.34 19.38 45.12
C MET A 468 23.80 19.44 46.56
N THR A 469 22.65 18.82 46.86
CA THR A 469 22.17 18.71 48.25
C THR A 469 23.06 17.81 49.11
N LEU A 470 23.59 16.72 48.55
CA LEU A 470 24.56 15.84 49.22
C LEU A 470 25.92 16.53 49.42
N LEU A 471 26.38 17.31 48.44
CA LEU A 471 27.57 18.16 48.58
C LEU A 471 27.36 19.24 49.64
N PHE A 472 26.23 19.95 49.65
CA PHE A 472 25.95 20.94 50.70
C PHE A 472 25.75 20.30 52.08
N ALA A 473 25.14 19.11 52.17
CA ALA A 473 25.00 18.39 53.43
C ALA A 473 26.37 17.93 53.96
N THR A 474 27.22 17.36 53.11
CA THR A 474 28.58 16.94 53.50
C THR A 474 29.47 18.14 53.86
N ILE A 475 29.40 19.25 53.13
CA ILE A 475 30.09 20.51 53.47
C ILE A 475 29.55 21.10 54.79
N SER A 476 28.22 21.06 55.02
CA SER A 476 27.60 21.56 56.26
C SER A 476 27.93 20.68 57.47
N ILE A 477 28.09 19.37 57.28
CA ILE A 477 28.59 18.42 58.28
C ILE A 477 30.08 18.66 58.54
N TYR A 478 30.89 18.84 57.49
CA TYR A 478 32.33 19.10 57.58
C TYR A 478 32.65 20.41 58.31
N HIS A 479 31.86 21.46 58.09
CA HIS A 479 31.93 22.72 58.84
C HIS A 479 31.02 22.76 60.08
N HIS A 480 30.41 21.63 60.49
CA HIS A 480 29.57 21.60 61.68
C HIS A 480 30.45 21.73 62.94
N PRO A 481 30.14 22.64 63.89
CA PRO A 481 30.95 22.84 65.10
C PRO A 481 31.10 21.62 66.02
N LEU A 482 30.35 20.54 65.79
CA LEU A 482 30.48 19.26 66.51
C LEU A 482 31.27 18.19 65.74
N ALA A 483 31.53 18.35 64.45
CA ALA A 483 32.42 17.48 63.66
C ALA A 483 33.88 18.00 63.66
N GLN A 484 34.05 19.29 63.93
CA GLN A 484 35.35 19.96 64.02
C GLN A 484 36.36 19.45 65.07
N PRO A 485 36.03 18.56 66.04
CA PRO A 485 37.05 17.92 66.89
C PRO A 485 37.78 16.71 66.30
N TYR A 486 37.37 16.14 65.14
CA TYR A 486 37.84 14.78 64.74
C TYR A 486 38.54 14.63 63.39
N ILE A 487 38.83 15.71 62.65
CA ILE A 487 39.70 15.66 61.47
C ILE A 487 40.83 16.70 61.62
N SER A 488 41.83 16.30 62.39
CA SER A 488 43.16 16.90 62.38
C SER A 488 44.10 16.04 61.51
N GLN A 489 45.17 16.65 60.99
CA GLN A 489 46.22 16.02 60.16
C GLN A 489 45.83 15.54 58.74
N LYS A 490 45.91 16.46 57.78
CA LYS A 490 47.01 16.40 56.78
C LYS A 490 47.21 17.75 56.08
N GLN A 491 48.43 17.94 55.58
CA GLN A 491 49.02 19.23 55.24
C GLN A 491 48.82 19.53 53.74
N LEU A 492 48.21 20.67 53.43
CA LEU A 492 48.15 21.25 52.08
C LEU A 492 49.33 22.24 51.91
N PRO A 493 50.01 22.28 50.75
CA PRO A 493 51.00 23.30 50.47
C PRO A 493 50.34 24.67 50.29
N VAL A 494 51.00 25.71 50.79
CA VAL A 494 50.57 27.11 50.66
C VAL A 494 51.08 27.67 49.32
N PRO A 495 50.21 28.12 48.39
CA PRO A 495 50.60 29.05 47.35
C PRO A 495 50.85 30.41 48.00
N LYS A 496 51.96 31.08 47.63
CA LYS A 496 52.25 32.43 48.14
C LYS A 496 51.25 33.44 47.53
N PRO A 497 50.83 34.47 48.27
CA PRO A 497 50.08 35.57 47.67
C PRO A 497 51.00 36.37 46.74
N VAL A 498 50.64 36.44 45.46
CA VAL A 498 51.26 37.40 44.52
C VAL A 498 50.69 38.79 44.78
N GLU A 499 51.53 39.71 45.24
CA GLU A 499 51.16 41.12 45.41
C GLU A 499 51.02 41.79 44.03
N ILE A 500 49.77 41.96 43.57
CA ILE A 500 49.48 42.72 42.35
C ILE A 500 49.64 44.23 42.64
N ASN A 501 50.89 44.68 42.64
CA ASN A 501 51.22 46.10 42.58
C ASN A 501 50.67 46.71 41.28
N LEU A 502 50.13 47.94 41.35
CA LEU A 502 49.48 48.64 40.24
C LEU A 502 50.47 48.91 39.07
N LYS A 503 50.57 47.94 38.15
CA LYS A 503 51.44 48.00 36.97
C LYS A 503 50.64 48.43 35.74
N ALA A 504 51.15 49.42 35.01
CA ALA A 504 50.59 49.83 33.74
C ALA A 504 51.07 48.88 32.62
N PHE A 505 50.12 48.33 31.85
CA PHE A 505 50.40 47.49 30.68
C PHE A 505 50.21 48.29 29.39
N SER A 506 51.04 48.01 28.39
CA SER A 506 50.86 48.57 27.06
C SER A 506 49.63 47.97 26.37
N PHE A 507 49.06 48.70 25.40
CA PHE A 507 47.93 48.20 24.61
C PHE A 507 48.26 46.90 23.87
N GLN A 508 49.52 46.70 23.48
CA GLN A 508 49.95 45.53 22.69
C GLN A 508 50.11 44.26 23.56
N GLU A 509 50.59 44.40 24.80
CA GLU A 509 50.58 43.30 25.79
C GLU A 509 49.14 42.87 26.12
N LEU A 510 48.24 43.83 26.36
CA LEU A 510 46.82 43.53 26.61
C LEU A 510 46.12 42.92 25.38
N LEU A 511 46.54 43.30 24.16
CA LEU A 511 46.06 42.70 22.92
C LEU A 511 46.53 41.24 22.77
N GLN A 512 47.79 40.92 23.11
CA GLN A 512 48.27 39.53 23.13
C GLN A 512 47.60 38.70 24.23
N ALA A 513 47.53 39.22 25.45
CA ALA A 513 46.91 38.54 26.60
C ALA A 513 45.45 38.14 26.33
N THR A 514 44.70 38.95 25.58
CA THR A 514 43.30 38.70 25.19
C THR A 514 43.15 38.01 23.83
N ASN A 515 44.25 37.49 23.28
CA ASN A 515 44.36 36.84 21.97
C ASN A 515 43.69 37.64 20.84
N GLY A 516 44.01 38.94 20.77
CA GLY A 516 43.45 39.90 19.81
C GLY A 516 42.12 40.52 20.23
N LEU A 517 41.80 40.58 21.53
CA LEU A 517 40.48 40.99 22.05
C LEU A 517 39.33 40.20 21.40
N ARG A 518 39.48 38.88 21.31
CA ARG A 518 38.47 37.99 20.69
C ARG A 518 37.33 37.62 21.65
N ASN A 519 37.68 37.19 22.86
CA ASN A 519 36.72 36.61 23.81
C ASN A 519 36.02 37.69 24.62
N LYS A 520 34.94 38.26 24.06
CA LYS A 520 34.13 39.29 24.71
C LYS A 520 33.34 38.72 25.89
N LEU A 521 33.60 39.22 27.10
CA LEU A 521 32.82 38.94 28.31
C LEU A 521 31.55 39.80 28.39
N GLY A 522 31.57 41.01 27.84
CA GLY A 522 30.39 41.89 27.83
C GLY A 522 30.67 43.26 27.21
N ARG A 523 29.62 44.04 26.89
CA ARG A 523 29.74 45.46 26.48
C ARG A 523 28.75 46.29 27.27
N GLY A 524 29.23 47.37 27.87
CA GLY A 524 28.42 48.40 28.51
C GLY A 524 28.55 49.74 27.78
N ALA A 525 27.84 50.76 28.25
CA ALA A 525 27.77 52.08 27.61
C ALA A 525 29.12 52.80 27.41
N PHE A 526 30.18 52.37 28.10
CA PHE A 526 31.52 52.99 28.07
C PHE A 526 32.62 52.07 27.52
N GLY A 527 32.26 51.00 26.81
CA GLY A 527 33.21 50.10 26.14
C GLY A 527 32.96 48.61 26.36
N THR A 528 33.83 47.80 25.75
CA THR A 528 33.72 46.33 25.71
C THR A 528 34.79 45.68 26.58
N VAL A 529 34.42 44.66 27.36
CA VAL A 529 35.30 43.88 28.22
C VAL A 529 35.56 42.52 27.58
N TYR A 530 36.81 42.07 27.61
CA TYR A 530 37.30 40.82 27.03
C TYR A 530 38.08 40.03 28.07
N SER A 531 38.00 38.69 28.04
CA SER A 531 38.89 37.84 28.83
C SER A 531 40.25 37.72 28.19
N GLY A 532 41.27 37.53 29.02
CA GLY A 532 42.62 37.20 28.62
C GLY A 532 43.39 36.55 29.76
N VAL A 533 44.62 36.15 29.50
CA VAL A 533 45.55 35.63 30.50
C VAL A 533 46.85 36.41 30.38
N LEU A 534 47.36 36.94 31.50
CA LEU A 534 48.69 37.54 31.59
C LEU A 534 49.61 36.60 32.33
N THR A 535 50.73 36.25 31.72
CA THR A 535 51.82 35.54 32.40
C THR A 535 52.67 36.57 33.15
N LEU A 536 52.65 36.52 34.48
CA LEU A 536 53.45 37.37 35.37
C LEU A 536 54.37 36.46 36.18
N GLU A 537 55.69 36.71 36.11
CA GLU A 537 56.71 35.97 36.86
C GLU A 537 56.60 34.44 36.74
N ALA A 538 56.22 33.97 35.54
CA ALA A 538 55.97 32.58 35.16
C ALA A 538 54.71 31.90 35.75
N GLU A 539 53.80 32.66 36.38
CA GLU A 539 52.43 32.20 36.67
C GLU A 539 51.41 32.83 35.71
N GLU A 540 50.42 32.06 35.28
CA GLU A 540 49.32 32.52 34.42
C GLU A 540 48.16 33.07 35.25
N VAL A 541 47.82 34.34 35.05
CA VAL A 541 46.74 35.03 35.76
C VAL A 541 45.62 35.38 34.79
N GLU A 542 44.41 34.87 35.03
CA GLU A 542 43.22 35.26 34.28
C GLU A 542 42.86 36.73 34.55
N ILE A 543 42.56 37.48 33.48
CA ILE A 543 42.25 38.92 33.54
C ILE A 543 41.04 39.28 32.67
N ALA A 544 40.42 40.42 32.99
CA ALA A 544 39.37 41.04 32.18
C ALA A 544 39.81 42.44 31.71
N VAL A 545 40.06 42.59 30.40
CA VAL A 545 40.51 43.84 29.78
C VAL A 545 39.32 44.64 29.25
N LYS A 546 39.11 45.85 29.77
CA LYS A 546 38.08 46.78 29.29
C LYS A 546 38.65 47.76 28.26
N LYS A 547 38.32 47.57 26.98
CA LYS A 547 38.61 48.55 25.92
C LYS A 547 37.59 49.68 25.98
N LEU A 548 38.06 50.87 26.36
CA LEU A 548 37.27 52.10 26.35
C LEU A 548 37.18 52.67 24.93
N GLU A 549 35.99 53.09 24.53
CA GLU A 549 35.73 53.74 23.24
C GLU A 549 35.75 55.27 23.46
N LYS A 550 36.68 56.00 22.81
CA LYS A 550 36.82 57.45 22.99
C LYS A 550 35.72 58.19 22.22
N PHE A 551 34.87 58.92 22.93
CA PHE A 551 33.99 59.94 22.36
C PHE A 551 34.83 61.17 21.95
N GLY A 552 35.11 61.30 20.65
CA GLY A 552 35.58 62.53 20.01
C GLY A 552 34.41 63.33 19.46
N ALA A 553 34.48 64.66 19.52
CA ALA A 553 33.42 65.54 19.07
C ALA A 553 33.50 65.90 17.57
N LEU A 554 32.36 66.38 17.05
CA LEU A 554 32.06 66.92 15.71
C LEU A 554 31.69 65.95 14.55
N SER A 555 30.59 66.33 13.88
CA SER A 555 29.93 65.79 12.68
C SER A 555 29.39 64.35 12.69
N SER A 556 28.04 64.23 12.71
CA SER A 556 27.21 62.99 12.57
C SER A 556 27.47 61.91 13.66
N VAL A 557 26.50 61.37 14.39
CA VAL A 557 25.21 60.74 14.01
C VAL A 557 24.27 60.69 15.24
N ILE A 558 22.94 60.83 15.08
CA ILE A 558 21.91 60.26 15.98
C ILE A 558 20.69 59.81 15.16
N PRO A 559 20.27 58.53 15.25
CA PRO A 559 18.94 58.19 15.79
C PRO A 559 19.06 57.09 16.88
N LEU A 560 18.63 57.37 18.12
CA LEU A 560 17.30 57.08 18.69
C LEU A 560 17.12 55.65 19.23
N PHE A 561 17.21 55.54 20.56
CA PHE A 561 16.50 54.55 21.35
C PHE A 561 15.05 55.03 21.58
N GLY A 562 14.08 54.11 21.60
CA GLY A 562 12.72 54.36 22.13
C GLY A 562 11.57 54.05 21.16
N ARG A 563 10.77 53.04 21.50
CA ARG A 563 9.44 52.79 20.90
C ARG A 563 8.40 52.50 21.99
N HIS A 564 7.87 53.59 22.54
CA HIS A 564 6.60 53.80 23.23
C HIS A 564 6.41 55.33 23.05
N LEU A 565 5.31 55.92 22.57
CA LEU A 565 3.89 55.62 22.75
C LEU A 565 3.06 56.45 21.71
N VAL A 566 1.86 55.97 21.30
CA VAL A 566 0.58 56.75 21.25
C VAL A 566 0.29 57.89 20.21
N PHE A 567 -0.93 57.80 19.63
CA PHE A 567 -1.92 58.82 19.17
C PHE A 567 -1.58 60.04 18.27
N PHE A 568 -2.47 60.22 17.26
CA PHE A 568 -3.16 61.46 16.77
C PHE A 568 -2.42 62.77 16.36
N HIS A 569 -2.70 63.15 15.09
CA HIS A 569 -3.21 64.46 14.58
C HIS A 569 -2.33 65.64 14.10
N TYR A 570 -2.61 66.05 12.84
CA TYR A 570 -2.71 67.43 12.28
C TYR A 570 -1.38 68.26 12.21
N LEU A 571 -1.22 69.38 11.46
CA LEU A 571 -2.13 70.32 10.76
C LEU A 571 -1.34 71.07 9.62
N VAL A 572 -1.87 71.18 8.38
CA VAL A 572 -1.92 72.29 7.35
C VAL A 572 -0.66 73.23 7.21
N VAL A 573 -0.28 73.93 6.10
CA VAL A 573 -1.00 74.85 5.19
C VAL A 573 -0.15 75.21 3.93
N LEU A 574 -0.86 75.65 2.87
CA LEU A 574 -0.52 76.61 1.76
C LEU A 574 -0.34 75.96 0.36
N PHE A 575 -0.96 76.44 -0.75
CA PHE A 575 -1.83 77.62 -0.96
C PHE A 575 -2.66 77.49 -2.28
N ARG A 576 -3.91 78.02 -2.29
CA ARG A 576 -4.73 78.47 -3.47
C ARG A 576 -5.20 77.40 -4.48
N SER A 577 -6.43 77.43 -5.04
CA SER A 577 -7.52 78.44 -4.97
C SER A 577 -8.92 77.88 -5.26
N PHE A 578 -9.91 78.38 -4.50
CA PHE A 578 -11.32 78.64 -4.85
C PHE A 578 -12.32 77.51 -5.13
N SER A 579 -13.60 77.87 -4.94
CA SER A 579 -14.78 76.99 -4.81
C SER A 579 -16.01 77.67 -5.44
N PHE A 580 -17.17 77.00 -5.30
CA PHE A 580 -18.54 77.47 -5.57
C PHE A 580 -19.11 77.38 -7.02
N GLU A 581 -19.89 76.31 -7.18
CA GLU A 581 -21.35 76.32 -7.39
C GLU A 581 -22.03 76.41 -8.77
N LEU A 582 -23.10 75.61 -8.79
CA LEU A 582 -24.42 75.76 -9.42
C LEU A 582 -24.56 76.21 -10.89
N CYS A 583 -25.05 75.23 -11.65
CA CYS A 583 -26.31 75.28 -12.40
C CYS A 583 -26.31 75.72 -13.86
N MET A 584 -27.16 74.99 -14.59
CA MET A 584 -27.91 75.37 -15.78
C MET A 584 -27.23 75.20 -17.16
N VAL A 585 -28.09 74.70 -18.07
CA VAL A 585 -27.98 74.61 -19.54
C VAL A 585 -27.08 73.49 -20.10
N MET A 586 -27.75 72.60 -20.85
CA MET A 586 -27.29 71.47 -21.68
C MET A 586 -27.36 70.05 -21.05
N ALA A 587 -28.48 69.46 -20.60
CA ALA A 587 -29.90 69.82 -20.66
C ALA A 587 -30.49 70.21 -22.04
N LEU A 588 -29.86 69.79 -23.14
CA LEU A 588 -30.32 70.13 -24.51
C LEU A 588 -29.94 69.08 -25.57
N LEU A 589 -29.90 67.80 -25.19
CA LEU A 589 -29.82 66.66 -26.14
C LEU A 589 -30.57 65.40 -25.66
N SER A 590 -31.26 65.46 -24.53
CA SER A 590 -32.23 64.45 -24.06
C SER A 590 -33.67 64.99 -23.99
N LEU A 591 -33.93 66.12 -24.67
CA LEU A 591 -35.24 66.77 -24.80
C LEU A 591 -35.62 67.05 -26.27
N TYR A 592 -35.43 66.06 -27.14
CA TYR A 592 -36.16 65.87 -28.41
C TYR A 592 -35.80 64.45 -28.94
N MET A 593 -36.42 63.32 -28.55
CA MET A 593 -37.80 63.09 -28.16
C MET A 593 -37.92 61.85 -27.25
N ARG A 594 -38.37 62.03 -26.01
CA ARG A 594 -39.07 61.03 -25.19
C ARG A 594 -40.07 61.82 -24.34
N ARG A 595 -41.32 61.33 -24.18
CA ARG A 595 -42.51 62.02 -23.60
C ARG A 595 -43.27 62.90 -24.61
N LEU A 596 -44.60 62.87 -24.74
CA LEU A 596 -45.69 62.20 -23.98
C LEU A 596 -46.89 61.87 -24.90
N GLY A 597 -47.78 60.98 -24.43
CA GLY A 597 -49.23 61.21 -24.58
C GLY A 597 -49.96 60.47 -25.70
N PHE A 598 -50.81 59.51 -25.32
CA PHE A 598 -51.88 58.97 -26.17
C PHE A 598 -53.01 60.00 -26.34
N CYS A 599 -53.58 60.14 -27.55
CA CYS A 599 -55.03 60.38 -27.73
C CYS A 599 -55.56 60.06 -29.14
N TYR A 600 -56.64 59.28 -29.10
CA TYR A 600 -57.69 58.90 -30.07
C TYR A 600 -58.05 59.77 -31.31
N PHE A 601 -58.12 59.06 -32.47
CA PHE A 601 -59.31 58.79 -33.34
C PHE A 601 -59.98 59.82 -34.30
N HIS A 602 -60.34 59.26 -35.48
CA HIS A 602 -61.42 59.62 -36.45
C HIS A 602 -61.27 60.92 -37.29
N LEU A 603 -61.80 61.04 -38.53
CA LEU A 603 -62.88 60.30 -39.24
C LEU A 603 -62.81 60.46 -40.81
N LEU A 604 -63.24 59.44 -41.61
CA LEU A 604 -63.79 59.46 -43.02
C LEU A 604 -62.98 60.09 -44.21
N ALA A 605 -63.07 59.74 -45.51
CA ALA A 605 -63.92 58.88 -46.37
C ALA A 605 -63.35 58.77 -47.82
N GLY A 606 -63.85 57.82 -48.64
CA GLY A 606 -63.62 57.68 -50.10
C GLY A 606 -62.35 56.91 -50.50
N GLY A 607 -62.28 56.12 -51.58
CA GLY A 607 -63.28 55.76 -52.59
C GLY A 607 -62.59 55.07 -53.80
N SER A 608 -63.17 53.95 -54.24
CA SER A 608 -63.12 53.27 -55.55
C SER A 608 -62.88 54.21 -56.77
N VAL A 609 -62.31 53.85 -57.94
CA VAL A 609 -62.33 52.58 -58.71
C VAL A 609 -61.39 52.67 -59.98
N LEU A 610 -60.88 51.53 -60.50
CA LEU A 610 -60.24 51.28 -61.85
C LEU A 610 -58.98 52.12 -62.26
N VAL A 611 -58.06 51.70 -63.15
CA VAL A 611 -58.07 50.67 -64.22
C VAL A 611 -56.64 50.15 -64.59
N MET A 612 -56.56 48.99 -65.27
CA MET A 612 -55.39 48.42 -66.04
C MET A 612 -54.10 48.02 -65.27
N LEU A 613 -53.41 46.92 -65.60
CA LEU A 613 -53.67 45.78 -66.51
C LEU A 613 -52.81 44.57 -66.06
N CYS A 614 -53.24 43.32 -66.34
CA CYS A 614 -52.55 42.10 -65.92
C CYS A 614 -52.40 41.09 -67.08
N VAL A 615 -51.14 40.73 -67.40
CA VAL A 615 -50.68 39.80 -68.47
C VAL A 615 -49.26 39.36 -68.08
N ILE A 616 -48.76 38.11 -68.17
CA ILE A 616 -49.30 36.74 -68.36
C ILE A 616 -48.24 35.81 -67.69
N SER A 617 -48.57 34.73 -66.95
CA SER A 617 -48.38 33.36 -67.47
C SER A 617 -48.98 32.24 -66.59
N ALA A 618 -50.22 31.85 -66.87
CA ALA A 618 -50.74 30.52 -66.54
C ALA A 618 -51.93 30.17 -67.45
N PHE A 619 -51.75 29.26 -68.41
CA PHE A 619 -52.85 28.65 -69.15
C PHE A 619 -52.42 27.33 -69.81
N ARG A 620 -53.07 26.22 -69.45
CA ARG A 620 -53.40 25.11 -70.35
C ARG A 620 -54.57 24.30 -69.80
N LEU A 621 -55.72 24.37 -70.49
CA LEU A 621 -56.82 23.42 -70.46
C LEU A 621 -57.68 23.68 -71.71
N GLY A 622 -58.09 22.64 -72.44
CA GLY A 622 -58.95 22.77 -73.63
C GLY A 622 -58.70 21.70 -74.71
N PHE A 623 -59.55 20.68 -74.72
CA PHE A 623 -59.63 19.65 -75.78
C PHE A 623 -60.37 20.15 -77.03
N CYS A 624 -60.04 19.67 -78.24
CA CYS A 624 -60.87 18.73 -79.04
C CYS A 624 -60.49 18.64 -80.54
N TYR A 625 -60.57 17.41 -81.09
CA TYR A 625 -60.88 17.00 -82.49
C TYR A 625 -60.14 17.67 -83.68
N PHE A 626 -59.44 16.92 -84.55
CA PHE A 626 -60.06 15.97 -85.50
C PHE A 626 -59.08 14.88 -86.01
N HIS A 627 -59.65 13.81 -86.58
CA HIS A 627 -59.03 12.67 -87.31
C HIS A 627 -57.96 13.08 -88.38
N LEU A 628 -57.08 12.22 -88.94
CA LEU A 628 -57.30 10.85 -89.47
C LEU A 628 -55.96 10.16 -89.92
N LEU A 629 -55.89 8.82 -89.83
CA LEU A 629 -55.02 7.84 -90.56
C LEU A 629 -53.48 7.78 -90.42
N ALA A 630 -53.00 6.51 -90.48
CA ALA A 630 -51.62 5.98 -90.62
C ALA A 630 -50.61 6.32 -89.50
N GLY A 631 -49.81 5.38 -88.98
CA GLY A 631 -49.67 3.94 -89.24
C GLY A 631 -48.65 3.35 -88.26
N GLY A 632 -48.72 2.06 -87.94
CA GLY A 632 -47.91 1.47 -86.86
C GLY A 632 -46.40 1.44 -87.16
N SER A 633 -45.65 2.39 -86.60
CA SER A 633 -44.16 2.34 -86.60
C SER A 633 -43.49 2.99 -85.37
N VAL A 634 -44.24 3.68 -84.50
CA VAL A 634 -43.67 4.46 -83.38
C VAL A 634 -43.66 3.70 -82.04
N LEU A 635 -44.57 2.75 -81.83
CA LEU A 635 -44.65 2.00 -80.56
C LEU A 635 -43.41 1.12 -80.32
N VAL A 636 -42.85 0.53 -81.38
CA VAL A 636 -41.61 -0.28 -81.29
C VAL A 636 -40.40 0.60 -80.95
N ILE A 637 -40.32 1.79 -81.53
CA ILE A 637 -39.23 2.75 -81.24
C ILE A 637 -39.35 3.28 -79.81
N LEU A 638 -40.55 3.57 -79.31
CA LEU A 638 -40.74 3.97 -77.91
C LEU A 638 -40.47 2.83 -76.91
N CYS A 639 -40.82 1.58 -77.23
CA CYS A 639 -40.44 0.44 -76.37
C CYS A 639 -38.93 0.15 -76.41
N VAL A 640 -38.25 0.30 -77.55
CA VAL A 640 -36.79 0.15 -77.64
C VAL A 640 -36.06 1.30 -76.96
N ILE A 641 -36.54 2.55 -77.06
CA ILE A 641 -35.99 3.69 -76.31
C ILE A 641 -36.29 3.55 -74.81
N SER A 642 -37.48 3.06 -74.43
CA SER A 642 -37.78 2.73 -73.03
C SER A 642 -36.85 1.64 -72.50
N ALA A 643 -36.53 0.60 -73.28
CA ALA A 643 -35.62 -0.47 -72.88
C ALA A 643 -34.15 0.01 -72.85
N PHE A 644 -33.71 0.83 -73.80
CA PHE A 644 -32.38 1.43 -73.81
C PHE A 644 -32.18 2.45 -72.68
N LEU A 645 -33.21 3.23 -72.32
CA LEU A 645 -33.16 4.13 -71.17
C LEU A 645 -33.21 3.36 -69.84
N TYR A 646 -33.90 2.21 -69.77
CA TYR A 646 -33.83 1.31 -68.60
C TYR A 646 -32.46 0.61 -68.44
N PHE A 647 -31.68 0.48 -69.53
CA PHE A 647 -30.35 -0.12 -69.52
C PHE A 647 -29.19 0.88 -69.48
N HIS A 648 -29.44 2.20 -69.44
CA HIS A 648 -28.38 3.22 -69.40
C HIS A 648 -28.13 3.88 -68.02
N GLU A 649 -28.91 3.54 -66.99
CA GLU A 649 -28.63 3.90 -65.59
C GLU A 649 -28.06 2.72 -64.79
N LEU A 650 -27.01 2.12 -65.34
CA LEU A 650 -25.95 1.45 -64.57
C LEU A 650 -24.61 2.18 -64.73
N HIS A 651 -24.67 3.51 -64.59
CA HIS A 651 -23.49 4.25 -64.17
C HIS A 651 -23.21 3.85 -62.72
N ALA A 652 -22.25 2.94 -62.52
CA ALA A 652 -21.52 2.87 -61.27
C ALA A 652 -20.83 4.21 -61.09
N GLN A 653 -21.48 5.13 -60.36
CA GLN A 653 -20.88 6.42 -60.07
C GLN A 653 -19.61 6.16 -59.26
N ILE A 654 -18.48 6.66 -59.76
CA ILE A 654 -17.20 6.49 -59.07
C ILE A 654 -17.20 7.45 -57.88
N PRO A 655 -16.91 7.00 -56.65
CA PRO A 655 -16.83 7.89 -55.48
C PRO A 655 -15.87 9.06 -55.75
N PRO A 656 -16.14 10.26 -55.19
CA PRO A 656 -15.34 11.45 -55.46
C PRO A 656 -13.87 11.23 -55.05
N THR A 657 -13.00 11.13 -56.06
CA THR A 657 -11.58 10.82 -55.90
C THR A 657 -10.81 11.99 -55.30
N ILE A 658 -10.13 11.74 -54.18
CA ILE A 658 -9.31 12.71 -53.47
C ILE A 658 -7.89 12.60 -54.02
N SER A 659 -7.54 13.46 -54.98
CA SER A 659 -6.20 13.48 -55.56
C SER A 659 -5.14 13.95 -54.56
N SER A 660 -3.90 13.48 -54.73
CA SER A 660 -2.74 14.05 -54.04
C SER A 660 -2.67 15.58 -54.19
N GLY A 661 -2.32 16.27 -53.11
CA GLY A 661 -2.38 17.73 -52.94
C GLY A 661 -3.70 18.25 -52.34
N SER A 662 -4.76 17.44 -52.33
CA SER A 662 -6.05 17.82 -51.72
C SER A 662 -5.93 18.03 -50.22
N ASN A 663 -6.54 19.11 -49.71
CA ASN A 663 -6.59 19.40 -48.28
C ASN A 663 -7.99 19.84 -47.80
N ILE A 664 -8.18 19.78 -46.48
CA ILE A 664 -9.33 20.32 -45.75
C ILE A 664 -8.76 21.18 -44.61
N THR A 665 -9.42 22.28 -44.26
CA THR A 665 -9.05 23.15 -43.12
C THR A 665 -10.09 23.09 -42.01
N ALA A 666 -9.65 22.98 -40.75
CA ALA A 666 -10.49 22.99 -39.57
C ALA A 666 -11.28 24.31 -39.45
N GLY A 667 -12.60 24.20 -39.29
CA GLY A 667 -13.53 25.34 -39.28
C GLY A 667 -14.05 25.79 -40.66
N SER A 668 -13.61 25.19 -41.77
CA SER A 668 -14.11 25.54 -43.12
C SER A 668 -15.49 24.94 -43.45
N GLY A 669 -15.92 23.90 -42.73
CA GLY A 669 -17.13 23.12 -43.06
C GLY A 669 -16.97 22.12 -44.22
N ASN A 670 -15.80 22.07 -44.86
CA ASN A 670 -15.51 21.14 -45.96
C ASN A 670 -15.24 19.72 -45.43
N SER A 671 -15.61 18.72 -46.23
CA SER A 671 -15.49 17.29 -45.91
C SER A 671 -15.39 16.46 -47.19
N TRP A 672 -14.59 15.39 -47.20
CA TRP A 672 -14.63 14.38 -48.27
C TRP A 672 -15.75 13.39 -47.97
N ARG A 673 -16.76 13.31 -48.85
CA ARG A 673 -17.99 12.54 -48.64
C ARG A 673 -17.98 11.24 -49.43
N SER A 674 -18.68 10.24 -48.91
CA SER A 674 -18.99 9.03 -49.67
C SER A 674 -19.97 9.36 -50.81
N LEU A 675 -20.05 8.48 -51.81
CA LEU A 675 -20.88 8.71 -52.99
C LEU A 675 -22.35 8.94 -52.64
N SER A 676 -22.88 8.08 -51.77
CA SER A 676 -24.26 8.16 -51.28
C SER A 676 -24.51 9.35 -50.34
N ASP A 677 -23.48 10.09 -49.93
CA ASP A 677 -23.48 11.08 -48.85
C ASP A 677 -23.89 10.50 -47.48
N GLU A 678 -23.83 9.18 -47.28
CA GLU A 678 -24.08 8.54 -45.97
C GLU A 678 -22.93 8.78 -44.96
N PHE A 679 -21.68 8.81 -45.43
CA PHE A 679 -20.50 9.06 -44.60
C PHE A 679 -19.69 10.27 -45.09
N ALA A 680 -18.99 10.91 -44.16
CA ALA A 680 -18.04 11.97 -44.47
C ALA A 680 -16.77 11.86 -43.61
N PHE A 681 -15.63 12.16 -44.22
CA PHE A 681 -14.31 12.31 -43.61
C PHE A 681 -13.92 13.79 -43.58
N GLY A 682 -13.36 14.27 -42.48
CA GLY A 682 -12.88 15.65 -42.34
C GLY A 682 -12.75 16.08 -40.89
N PHE A 683 -12.91 17.37 -40.62
CA PHE A 683 -12.87 17.91 -39.26
C PHE A 683 -14.25 17.91 -38.60
N TYR A 684 -14.48 16.97 -37.70
CA TYR A 684 -15.65 16.92 -36.82
C TYR A 684 -15.48 17.94 -35.66
N PRO A 685 -16.44 18.84 -35.43
CA PRO A 685 -16.32 19.89 -34.40
C PRO A 685 -16.55 19.34 -32.99
N LEU A 686 -15.76 19.85 -32.04
CA LEU A 686 -15.90 19.65 -30.60
C LEU A 686 -16.26 20.97 -29.90
N PRO A 687 -16.66 20.94 -28.61
CA PRO A 687 -16.72 22.15 -27.78
C PRO A 687 -15.41 22.96 -27.80
N ASN A 688 -15.51 24.25 -27.49
CA ASN A 688 -14.38 25.18 -27.38
C ASN A 688 -13.54 25.38 -28.66
N ASN A 689 -14.16 25.28 -29.85
CA ASN A 689 -13.52 25.44 -31.17
C ASN A 689 -12.36 24.46 -31.44
N LEU A 690 -12.43 23.27 -30.84
CA LEU A 690 -11.55 22.14 -31.14
C LEU A 690 -12.16 21.24 -32.22
N TYR A 691 -11.34 20.44 -32.88
CA TYR A 691 -11.75 19.57 -33.98
C TYR A 691 -11.01 18.23 -33.95
N LEU A 692 -11.71 17.15 -34.28
CA LEU A 692 -11.13 15.84 -34.57
C LEU A 692 -11.16 15.60 -36.07
N VAL A 693 -10.06 15.12 -36.63
CA VAL A 693 -10.05 14.49 -37.95
C VAL A 693 -10.72 13.15 -37.78
N GLY A 694 -11.81 12.90 -38.51
CA GLY A 694 -12.58 11.68 -38.34
C GLY A 694 -13.62 11.40 -39.40
N ILE A 695 -14.29 10.26 -39.23
CA ILE A 695 -15.40 9.78 -40.08
C ILE A 695 -16.69 9.82 -39.27
N TRP A 696 -17.77 10.32 -39.86
CA TRP A 696 -19.10 10.35 -39.24
C TRP A 696 -20.21 10.02 -40.23
N PHE A 697 -21.34 9.53 -39.69
CA PHE A 697 -22.61 9.45 -40.42
C PHE A 697 -23.09 10.86 -40.77
N ASN A 698 -23.06 11.23 -42.05
CA ASN A 698 -23.25 12.60 -42.51
C ASN A 698 -24.72 13.01 -42.60
N LYS A 699 -25.62 12.07 -42.89
CA LYS A 699 -27.08 12.30 -42.93
C LYS A 699 -27.77 12.38 -41.56
N ILE A 700 -27.08 12.05 -40.47
CA ILE A 700 -27.62 12.21 -39.11
C ILE A 700 -27.51 13.70 -38.71
N PRO A 701 -28.57 14.39 -38.28
CA PRO A 701 -28.56 15.87 -38.10
C PRO A 701 -27.53 16.46 -37.12
N LYS A 702 -26.94 15.65 -36.23
CA LYS A 702 -25.85 16.07 -35.31
C LYS A 702 -24.47 15.50 -35.71
N GLY A 703 -24.43 14.76 -36.82
CA GLY A 703 -23.41 13.75 -37.10
C GLY A 703 -23.41 12.63 -36.04
N THR A 704 -22.68 11.56 -36.32
CA THR A 704 -22.25 10.61 -35.29
C THR A 704 -20.87 10.13 -35.68
N LEU A 705 -19.85 10.57 -34.93
CA LEU A 705 -18.46 10.17 -35.10
C LEU A 705 -18.32 8.66 -34.85
N VAL A 706 -17.57 7.98 -35.72
CA VAL A 706 -17.30 6.53 -35.66
C VAL A 706 -15.82 6.19 -35.80
N TRP A 707 -15.00 7.13 -36.27
CA TRP A 707 -13.56 6.98 -36.36
C TRP A 707 -12.87 8.34 -36.23
N SER A 708 -11.65 8.40 -35.69
CA SER A 708 -10.88 9.65 -35.61
C SER A 708 -9.38 9.47 -35.38
N ALA A 709 -8.55 10.27 -36.04
CA ALA A 709 -7.08 10.13 -36.01
C ALA A 709 -6.36 10.78 -34.81
N ASN A 710 -6.96 11.79 -34.16
CA ASN A 710 -6.23 12.67 -33.23
C ASN A 710 -6.95 12.89 -31.89
N ARG A 711 -7.51 11.84 -31.28
CA ARG A 711 -8.28 11.92 -30.02
C ARG A 711 -7.49 12.59 -28.88
N ASP A 712 -6.22 12.25 -28.74
CA ASP A 712 -5.35 12.74 -27.66
C ASP A 712 -4.75 14.13 -27.95
N SER A 713 -4.88 14.63 -29.18
CA SER A 713 -4.43 15.96 -29.59
C SER A 713 -5.47 16.62 -30.52
N PRO A 714 -6.58 17.14 -29.97
CA PRO A 714 -7.59 17.84 -30.76
C PRO A 714 -6.99 19.06 -31.49
N ALA A 715 -7.36 19.22 -32.76
CA ALA A 715 -6.87 20.29 -33.61
C ALA A 715 -7.63 21.60 -33.33
N VAL A 716 -6.96 22.74 -33.50
CA VAL A 716 -7.60 24.06 -33.46
C VAL A 716 -8.06 24.49 -34.86
N ALA A 717 -9.00 25.44 -34.93
CA ALA A 717 -9.37 26.09 -36.20
C ALA A 717 -8.14 26.57 -36.99
N GLY A 718 -8.14 26.39 -38.32
CA GLY A 718 -6.99 26.69 -39.18
C GLY A 718 -5.97 25.55 -39.33
N SER A 719 -6.03 24.48 -38.52
CA SER A 719 -5.26 23.25 -38.77
C SER A 719 -5.72 22.57 -40.06
N THR A 720 -4.85 21.82 -40.75
CA THR A 720 -5.16 21.23 -42.07
C THR A 720 -4.91 19.73 -42.12
N VAL A 721 -5.78 18.99 -42.80
CA VAL A 721 -5.51 17.61 -43.23
C VAL A 721 -5.17 17.65 -44.71
N ILE A 722 -4.11 16.97 -45.12
CA ILE A 722 -3.65 16.92 -46.51
C ILE A 722 -3.22 15.50 -46.91
N LEU A 723 -3.60 15.09 -48.11
CA LEU A 723 -2.94 13.98 -48.81
C LEU A 723 -1.74 14.57 -49.56
N THR A 724 -0.52 14.33 -49.08
CA THR A 724 0.68 15.00 -49.59
C THR A 724 1.09 14.51 -50.98
N SER A 725 1.97 15.26 -51.66
CA SER A 725 2.63 14.83 -52.90
C SER A 725 3.54 13.61 -52.74
N ALA A 726 3.93 13.26 -51.51
CA ALA A 726 4.66 12.03 -51.18
C ALA A 726 3.73 10.81 -50.99
N GLY A 727 2.40 11.02 -51.00
CA GLY A 727 1.40 9.99 -50.78
C GLY A 727 1.19 9.63 -49.30
N GLN A 728 1.43 10.58 -48.39
CA GLN A 728 1.14 10.47 -46.96
C GLN A 728 -0.16 11.19 -46.61
N LEU A 729 -0.91 10.70 -45.62
CA LEU A 729 -2.06 11.42 -45.07
C LEU A 729 -1.67 12.04 -43.73
N THR A 730 -1.66 13.36 -43.66
CA THR A 730 -1.14 14.09 -42.49
C THR A 730 -2.12 15.13 -41.98
N LEU A 731 -2.12 15.33 -40.65
CA LEU A 731 -2.73 16.46 -39.96
C LEU A 731 -1.62 17.43 -39.56
N THR A 732 -1.67 18.65 -40.06
CA THR A 732 -0.79 19.76 -39.64
C THR A 732 -1.58 20.68 -38.72
N HIS A 733 -1.15 20.78 -37.46
CA HIS A 733 -1.71 21.72 -36.49
C HIS A 733 -1.24 23.15 -36.79
N LEU A 734 -2.03 24.15 -36.36
CA LEU A 734 -1.73 25.57 -36.58
C LEU A 734 -0.37 26.03 -35.98
N ASN A 735 0.14 25.35 -34.96
CA ASN A 735 1.47 25.58 -34.36
C ASN A 735 2.64 24.96 -35.17
N GLY A 736 2.35 24.28 -36.28
CA GLY A 736 3.34 23.58 -37.11
C GLY A 736 3.62 22.12 -36.73
N SER A 737 3.04 21.56 -35.66
CA SER A 737 3.22 20.14 -35.35
C SER A 737 2.43 19.25 -36.31
N VAL A 738 3.04 18.16 -36.79
CA VAL A 738 2.45 17.24 -37.76
C VAL A 738 2.17 15.88 -37.13
N VAL A 739 0.94 15.39 -37.28
CA VAL A 739 0.52 14.03 -36.93
C VAL A 739 0.35 13.21 -38.22
N GLN A 740 1.02 12.07 -38.30
CA GLN A 740 0.92 11.14 -39.42
C GLN A 740 -0.30 10.24 -39.22
N ILE A 741 -1.31 10.36 -40.07
CA ILE A 741 -2.48 9.46 -40.10
C ILE A 741 -2.15 8.21 -40.92
N TYR A 742 -1.44 8.39 -42.03
CA TYR A 742 -0.76 7.35 -42.77
C TYR A 742 0.62 7.85 -43.21
N GLY A 743 1.67 7.25 -42.64
CA GLY A 743 3.07 7.64 -42.88
C GLY A 743 3.76 6.92 -44.05
N GLY A 744 3.10 5.93 -44.67
CA GLY A 744 3.65 5.20 -45.82
C GLY A 744 3.71 6.06 -47.09
N ALA A 745 4.41 5.58 -48.10
CA ALA A 745 4.57 6.27 -49.38
C ALA A 745 3.70 5.66 -50.48
N GLY A 746 3.43 6.42 -51.54
CA GLY A 746 2.84 5.91 -52.78
C GLY A 746 1.32 6.01 -52.92
N ALA A 747 0.60 6.59 -51.95
CA ALA A 747 -0.81 6.94 -52.16
C ALA A 747 -0.94 7.99 -53.27
N GLN A 748 -1.66 7.68 -54.34
CA GLN A 748 -1.95 8.65 -55.40
C GLN A 748 -3.31 9.31 -55.21
N PHE A 749 -4.28 8.55 -54.67
CA PHE A 749 -5.61 9.06 -54.37
C PHE A 749 -6.26 8.31 -53.20
N GLY A 750 -7.21 8.98 -52.55
CA GLY A 750 -8.10 8.40 -51.56
C GLY A 750 -9.57 8.51 -51.96
N PHE A 751 -10.45 7.79 -51.27
CA PHE A 751 -11.91 7.93 -51.39
C PHE A 751 -12.61 7.44 -50.13
N MET A 752 -13.78 8.02 -49.86
CA MET A 752 -14.68 7.62 -48.78
C MET A 752 -15.68 6.61 -49.35
N GLN A 753 -15.76 5.41 -48.80
CA GLN A 753 -16.72 4.39 -49.21
C GLN A 753 -18.06 4.53 -48.47
N ASP A 754 -19.12 3.95 -49.04
CA ASP A 754 -20.49 4.00 -48.51
C ASP A 754 -20.73 3.03 -47.33
N ASP A 755 -19.78 2.14 -47.03
CA ASP A 755 -19.74 1.31 -45.82
C ASP A 755 -19.10 2.05 -44.62
N GLY A 756 -18.52 3.23 -44.85
CA GLY A 756 -17.79 4.00 -43.85
C GLY A 756 -16.27 3.75 -43.82
N ASN A 757 -15.70 3.00 -44.76
CA ASN A 757 -14.26 2.80 -44.88
C ASN A 757 -13.60 3.93 -45.70
N PHE A 758 -12.67 4.66 -45.10
CA PHE A 758 -11.79 5.60 -45.81
C PHE A 758 -10.54 4.87 -46.31
N VAL A 759 -10.31 4.89 -47.63
CA VAL A 759 -9.29 4.04 -48.29
C VAL A 759 -8.33 4.86 -49.13
N LEU A 760 -7.04 4.53 -49.04
CA LEU A 760 -5.96 5.07 -49.88
C LEU A 760 -5.49 4.02 -50.88
N LYS A 761 -5.26 4.45 -52.13
CA LYS A 761 -4.79 3.60 -53.23
C LYS A 761 -3.53 4.13 -53.91
N ASP A 762 -2.74 3.20 -54.42
CA ASP A 762 -1.61 3.49 -55.29
C ASP A 762 -2.01 3.71 -56.75
N GLY A 763 -1.04 3.98 -57.62
CA GLY A 763 -1.26 4.15 -59.06
C GLY A 763 -1.67 2.88 -59.82
N SER A 764 -1.60 1.71 -59.19
CA SER A 764 -2.15 0.46 -59.72
C SER A 764 -3.60 0.21 -59.28
N SER A 765 -4.19 1.14 -58.52
CA SER A 765 -5.48 1.00 -57.84
C SER A 765 -5.54 -0.10 -56.77
N SER A 766 -4.39 -0.54 -56.27
CA SER A 766 -4.28 -1.43 -55.12
C SER A 766 -4.53 -0.65 -53.83
N VAL A 767 -5.20 -1.28 -52.86
CA VAL A 767 -5.41 -0.71 -51.51
C VAL A 767 -4.11 -0.84 -50.73
N ILE A 768 -3.58 0.30 -50.28
CA ILE A 768 -2.32 0.36 -49.51
C ILE A 768 -2.54 0.75 -48.04
N TRP A 769 -3.68 1.37 -47.72
CA TRP A 769 -4.12 1.65 -46.36
C TRP A 769 -5.64 1.86 -46.33
N GLU A 770 -6.26 1.47 -45.22
CA GLU A 770 -7.69 1.65 -44.99
C GLU A 770 -8.00 1.85 -43.50
N SER A 771 -9.00 2.69 -43.22
CA SER A 771 -9.40 3.04 -41.85
C SER A 771 -9.91 1.85 -41.03
N PHE A 772 -10.48 0.83 -41.70
CA PHE A 772 -11.02 -0.36 -41.04
C PHE A 772 -9.95 -1.21 -40.35
N ASN A 773 -8.68 -1.15 -40.79
CA ASN A 773 -7.55 -1.80 -40.13
C ASN A 773 -6.95 -0.96 -38.98
N SER A 774 -7.57 0.18 -38.63
CA SER A 774 -7.16 1.04 -37.51
C SER A 774 -8.40 1.60 -36.80
N PRO A 775 -9.27 0.74 -36.23
CA PRO A 775 -10.48 1.17 -35.50
C PRO A 775 -10.14 2.05 -34.29
N THR A 776 -11.15 2.75 -33.76
CA THR A 776 -10.99 3.59 -32.55
C THR A 776 -11.84 3.09 -31.39
N ASP A 777 -13.11 3.52 -31.29
CA ASP A 777 -14.07 3.05 -30.28
C ASP A 777 -15.31 2.38 -30.89
N THR A 778 -15.38 2.31 -32.22
CA THR A 778 -16.55 1.88 -32.98
C THR A 778 -16.11 0.99 -34.14
N ILE A 779 -16.91 -0.04 -34.41
CA ILE A 779 -16.87 -0.83 -35.64
C ILE A 779 -18.19 -0.69 -36.41
N LEU A 780 -18.11 -0.83 -37.74
CA LEU A 780 -19.22 -0.72 -38.68
C LEU A 780 -19.54 -2.07 -39.35
N PRO A 781 -20.76 -2.25 -39.91
CA PRO A 781 -21.07 -3.40 -40.74
C PRO A 781 -20.09 -3.51 -41.93
N GLY A 782 -19.65 -4.72 -42.25
CA GLY A 782 -18.58 -5.00 -43.21
C GLY A 782 -17.18 -5.06 -42.59
N GLN A 783 -16.98 -4.50 -41.39
CA GLN A 783 -15.68 -4.53 -40.71
C GLN A 783 -15.44 -5.87 -39.99
N VAL A 784 -14.17 -6.32 -39.99
CA VAL A 784 -13.71 -7.52 -39.29
C VAL A 784 -12.51 -7.17 -38.41
N LEU A 785 -12.55 -7.56 -37.14
CA LEU A 785 -11.37 -7.49 -36.26
C LEU A 785 -10.65 -8.83 -36.29
N ASN A 786 -9.38 -8.81 -36.67
CA ASN A 786 -8.56 -10.00 -36.91
C ASN A 786 -7.59 -10.26 -35.75
N GLU A 787 -7.48 -11.51 -35.30
CA GLU A 787 -6.42 -11.93 -34.40
C GLU A 787 -5.08 -12.12 -35.13
N THR A 788 -3.99 -11.65 -34.52
CA THR A 788 -2.61 -11.91 -34.93
C THR A 788 -2.05 -13.13 -34.21
N GLY A 789 -2.34 -14.34 -34.70
CA GLY A 789 -1.93 -15.58 -34.03
C GLY A 789 -2.08 -16.87 -34.85
N GLN A 790 -1.70 -17.99 -34.23
CA GLN A 790 -1.81 -19.34 -34.85
C GLN A 790 -3.26 -19.88 -34.83
N ASN A 791 -4.06 -19.52 -33.82
CA ASN A 791 -5.46 -19.96 -33.66
C ASN A 791 -6.43 -18.86 -34.10
N LYS A 792 -6.43 -18.51 -35.38
CA LYS A 792 -7.20 -17.36 -35.90
C LYS A 792 -8.69 -17.40 -35.54
N VAL A 793 -9.11 -16.49 -34.64
CA VAL A 793 -10.51 -16.11 -34.43
C VAL A 793 -10.72 -14.66 -34.90
N HIS A 794 -11.88 -14.39 -35.48
CA HIS A 794 -12.23 -13.09 -36.05
C HIS A 794 -13.58 -12.62 -35.52
N LEU A 795 -13.69 -11.36 -35.06
CA LEU A 795 -14.99 -10.75 -34.81
C LEU A 795 -15.51 -10.14 -36.12
N VAL A 796 -16.59 -10.71 -36.64
CA VAL A 796 -17.23 -10.26 -37.89
C VAL A 796 -18.47 -9.46 -37.54
N PHE A 797 -18.60 -8.25 -38.11
CA PHE A 797 -19.85 -7.49 -38.15
C PHE A 797 -20.41 -7.56 -39.57
N ASN A 798 -21.38 -8.43 -39.82
CA ASN A 798 -21.86 -8.73 -41.16
C ASN A 798 -22.68 -7.58 -41.75
N ASN A 799 -22.41 -7.22 -43.02
CA ASN A 799 -23.03 -6.08 -43.69
C ASN A 799 -24.54 -6.28 -43.96
N ASP A 800 -24.90 -7.42 -44.54
CA ASP A 800 -26.27 -7.68 -45.02
C ASP A 800 -27.28 -7.90 -43.89
N THR A 801 -26.83 -8.51 -42.79
CA THR A 801 -27.66 -8.89 -41.63
C THR A 801 -27.49 -7.96 -40.44
N ALA A 802 -26.49 -7.07 -40.44
CA ALA A 802 -26.06 -6.32 -39.26
C ALA A 802 -25.84 -7.18 -37.99
N SER A 803 -25.54 -8.47 -38.14
CA SER A 803 -25.26 -9.38 -37.02
C SER A 803 -23.76 -9.44 -36.71
N MET A 804 -23.41 -9.59 -35.43
CA MET A 804 -22.05 -9.81 -34.96
C MET A 804 -21.86 -11.26 -34.48
N TYR A 805 -20.75 -11.87 -34.89
CA TYR A 805 -20.36 -13.23 -34.48
C TYR A 805 -18.84 -13.40 -34.50
N LEU A 806 -18.35 -14.38 -33.71
CA LEU A 806 -16.99 -14.88 -33.84
C LEU A 806 -16.94 -15.95 -34.92
N ALA A 807 -15.97 -15.82 -35.83
CA ALA A 807 -15.66 -16.80 -36.85
C ALA A 807 -14.30 -17.45 -36.60
N ASN A 808 -14.15 -18.73 -36.94
CA ASN A 808 -12.83 -19.37 -37.00
C ASN A 808 -12.06 -18.94 -38.27
N GLY A 809 -10.81 -19.36 -38.40
CA GLY A 809 -9.97 -19.10 -39.58
C GLY A 809 -10.45 -19.74 -40.90
N ALA A 810 -11.50 -20.56 -40.89
CA ALA A 810 -12.18 -21.07 -42.09
C ALA A 810 -13.44 -20.24 -42.47
N GLY A 811 -13.83 -19.28 -41.62
CA GLY A 811 -15.03 -18.45 -41.78
C GLY A 811 -16.29 -19.01 -41.12
N ASP A 812 -16.23 -20.17 -40.47
CA ASP A 812 -17.38 -20.76 -39.78
C ASP A 812 -17.75 -19.92 -38.55
N ASN A 813 -19.03 -19.59 -38.39
CA ASN A 813 -19.55 -18.97 -37.18
C ASN A 813 -19.47 -19.97 -36.00
N ILE A 814 -18.58 -19.69 -35.06
CA ILE A 814 -18.39 -20.49 -33.85
C ILE A 814 -19.16 -19.91 -32.64
N TYR A 815 -19.54 -18.63 -32.68
CA TYR A 815 -20.30 -17.99 -31.60
C TYR A 815 -21.04 -16.73 -32.07
N ALA A 816 -22.37 -16.74 -32.07
CA ALA A 816 -23.18 -15.55 -32.38
C ALA A 816 -23.34 -14.64 -31.15
N LEU A 817 -22.89 -13.38 -31.26
CA LEU A 817 -23.08 -12.38 -30.21
C LEU A 817 -24.52 -11.84 -30.24
N THR A 818 -24.98 -11.41 -31.41
CA THR A 818 -26.27 -10.72 -31.61
C THR A 818 -27.28 -11.64 -32.29
N ARG A 819 -28.51 -11.71 -31.77
CA ARG A 819 -29.57 -12.57 -32.35
C ARG A 819 -30.77 -11.78 -32.89
N ASN A 820 -31.09 -10.66 -32.26
CA ASN A 820 -32.20 -9.79 -32.65
C ASN A 820 -31.63 -8.43 -33.09
N VAL A 821 -31.84 -8.09 -34.36
CA VAL A 821 -31.40 -6.85 -35.00
C VAL A 821 -32.62 -6.14 -35.60
N SER A 822 -32.52 -4.83 -35.79
CA SER A 822 -33.59 -4.05 -36.45
C SER A 822 -33.74 -4.48 -37.90
N THR A 823 -34.98 -4.64 -38.37
CA THR A 823 -35.30 -5.08 -39.74
C THR A 823 -36.38 -4.19 -40.36
N PRO A 824 -36.38 -3.99 -41.70
CA PRO A 824 -35.34 -4.36 -42.67
C PRO A 824 -34.00 -3.64 -42.39
N VAL A 825 -32.86 -4.34 -42.51
CA VAL A 825 -31.54 -3.83 -42.11
C VAL A 825 -31.18 -2.52 -42.84
N GLY A 826 -31.50 -2.42 -44.14
CA GLY A 826 -31.20 -1.24 -44.96
C GLY A 826 -31.89 0.06 -44.51
N ASP A 827 -32.98 -0.03 -43.74
CA ASP A 827 -33.72 1.13 -43.20
C ASP A 827 -33.02 1.77 -41.98
N TYR A 828 -31.92 1.17 -41.49
CA TYR A 828 -31.19 1.60 -40.30
C TYR A 828 -29.70 1.81 -40.60
N TYR A 829 -29.10 2.78 -39.92
CA TYR A 829 -27.66 2.81 -39.68
C TYR A 829 -27.34 1.92 -38.48
N HIS A 830 -26.34 1.06 -38.61
CA HIS A 830 -25.87 0.19 -37.53
C HIS A 830 -24.44 0.55 -37.14
N ARG A 831 -24.13 0.46 -35.85
CA ARG A 831 -22.75 0.55 -35.31
C ARG A 831 -22.62 -0.25 -34.03
N ALA A 832 -21.42 -0.73 -33.73
CA ALA A 832 -21.12 -1.30 -32.42
C ALA A 832 -19.93 -0.55 -31.80
N THR A 833 -20.06 -0.11 -30.56
CA THR A 833 -19.14 0.84 -29.93
C THR A 833 -18.89 0.50 -28.46
N ILE A 834 -17.67 0.71 -27.99
CA ILE A 834 -17.33 0.63 -26.56
C ILE A 834 -17.50 2.02 -25.93
N ASN A 835 -18.27 2.09 -24.84
CA ASN A 835 -18.56 3.36 -24.17
C ASN A 835 -17.50 3.75 -23.12
N ASP A 836 -17.65 4.94 -22.55
CA ASP A 836 -16.84 5.52 -21.47
C ASP A 836 -16.81 4.69 -20.16
N ARG A 837 -17.62 3.63 -20.09
CA ARG A 837 -17.73 2.69 -18.95
C ARG A 837 -17.23 1.29 -19.30
N GLY A 838 -16.68 1.08 -20.50
CA GLY A 838 -16.11 -0.20 -20.94
C GLY A 838 -17.12 -1.26 -21.38
N ASP A 839 -18.41 -0.94 -21.55
CA ASP A 839 -19.41 -1.86 -22.10
C ASP A 839 -19.51 -1.69 -23.62
N PHE A 840 -19.37 -2.81 -24.35
CA PHE A 840 -19.45 -2.85 -25.81
C PHE A 840 -20.90 -3.09 -26.25
N GLN A 841 -21.45 -2.13 -27.00
CA GLN A 841 -22.89 -2.04 -27.28
C GLN A 841 -23.15 -1.83 -28.78
N GLN A 842 -24.15 -2.53 -29.30
CA GLN A 842 -24.64 -2.34 -30.67
C GLN A 842 -25.86 -1.42 -30.67
N PHE A 843 -25.90 -0.48 -31.61
CA PHE A 843 -27.00 0.45 -31.82
C PHE A 843 -27.50 0.44 -33.26
N ALA A 844 -28.77 0.76 -33.42
CA ALA A 844 -29.43 1.03 -34.70
C ALA A 844 -30.08 2.44 -34.68
N TYR A 845 -29.99 3.18 -35.78
CA TYR A 845 -30.65 4.47 -35.99
C TYR A 845 -31.48 4.39 -37.28
N HIS A 846 -32.79 4.55 -37.19
CA HIS A 846 -33.67 4.43 -38.35
C HIS A 846 -33.55 5.67 -39.26
N LYS A 847 -33.24 5.46 -40.54
CA LYS A 847 -32.78 6.51 -41.47
C LYS A 847 -33.77 7.68 -41.68
N SER A 848 -35.08 7.41 -41.69
CA SER A 848 -36.12 8.43 -41.99
C SER A 848 -36.89 9.02 -40.80
N ASN A 849 -36.90 8.38 -39.62
CA ASN A 849 -37.85 8.74 -38.55
C ASN A 849 -37.26 9.62 -37.42
N ASN A 850 -35.94 9.88 -37.44
CA ASN A 850 -35.20 10.62 -36.40
C ASN A 850 -35.42 10.13 -34.96
N SER A 851 -35.68 8.83 -34.77
CA SER A 851 -35.89 8.19 -33.44
C SER A 851 -34.68 8.24 -32.50
N GLY A 852 -33.50 8.57 -33.01
CA GLY A 852 -32.24 8.49 -32.26
C GLY A 852 -31.65 7.07 -32.27
N TRP A 853 -30.47 6.93 -31.66
CA TRP A 853 -29.78 5.64 -31.56
C TRP A 853 -30.47 4.75 -30.52
N THR A 854 -31.07 3.65 -30.99
CA THR A 854 -31.66 2.60 -30.14
C THR A 854 -30.64 1.49 -29.94
N ARG A 855 -30.38 1.09 -28.69
CA ARG A 855 -29.48 -0.03 -28.38
C ARG A 855 -30.18 -1.35 -28.69
N VAL A 856 -29.60 -2.15 -29.60
CA VAL A 856 -30.13 -3.47 -29.99
C VAL A 856 -29.48 -4.60 -29.18
N TRP A 857 -28.24 -4.43 -28.75
CA TRP A 857 -27.48 -5.42 -27.99
C TRP A 857 -26.40 -4.77 -27.11
N ARG A 858 -25.92 -5.49 -26.10
CA ARG A 858 -24.78 -5.14 -25.24
C ARG A 858 -24.03 -6.40 -24.80
N ALA A 859 -22.73 -6.27 -24.54
CA ALA A 859 -21.91 -7.35 -24.04
C ALA A 859 -22.22 -7.69 -22.57
N ILE A 860 -22.49 -6.68 -21.73
CA ILE A 860 -22.61 -6.88 -20.27
C ILE A 860 -23.98 -6.41 -19.75
N ASP A 861 -24.74 -7.36 -19.18
CA ASP A 861 -26.12 -7.11 -18.75
C ASP A 861 -26.27 -6.41 -17.39
N GLU A 862 -25.29 -6.57 -16.49
CA GLU A 862 -25.21 -5.82 -15.24
C GLU A 862 -24.07 -4.80 -15.35
N PRO A 863 -24.35 -3.49 -15.49
CA PRO A 863 -23.31 -2.48 -15.69
C PRO A 863 -22.19 -2.54 -14.63
N CYS A 864 -22.52 -2.75 -13.36
CA CYS A 864 -21.53 -2.85 -12.29
C CYS A 864 -20.70 -4.16 -12.25
N VAL A 865 -20.80 -5.02 -13.27
CA VAL A 865 -19.88 -6.13 -13.50
C VAL A 865 -18.65 -5.66 -14.30
N VAL A 866 -18.74 -4.57 -15.07
CA VAL A 866 -17.56 -4.00 -15.73
C VAL A 866 -16.60 -3.43 -14.68
N ASN A 867 -15.32 -3.76 -14.83
CA ASN A 867 -14.28 -3.30 -13.92
C ASN A 867 -14.09 -1.78 -14.02
N ALA A 868 -13.73 -1.16 -12.90
CA ALA A 868 -13.29 0.24 -12.76
C ALA A 868 -14.27 1.35 -13.18
N ILE A 869 -15.57 1.09 -13.44
CA ILE A 869 -16.58 2.14 -13.78
C ILE A 869 -16.54 3.36 -12.83
N CYS A 870 -16.33 3.12 -11.53
CA CYS A 870 -16.31 4.15 -10.51
C CYS A 870 -14.90 4.48 -10.01
N GLY A 871 -13.86 4.08 -10.73
CA GLY A 871 -12.47 4.29 -10.35
C GLY A 871 -12.07 3.59 -9.05
N VAL A 872 -10.94 4.05 -8.51
CA VAL A 872 -10.36 3.56 -7.24
C VAL A 872 -11.20 4.02 -6.05
N TYR A 873 -11.46 3.12 -5.10
CA TYR A 873 -12.31 3.33 -3.90
C TYR A 873 -13.76 3.79 -4.17
N GLY A 874 -14.20 3.80 -5.44
CA GLY A 874 -15.58 4.08 -5.82
C GLY A 874 -16.42 2.80 -5.88
N MET A 875 -17.67 2.90 -5.44
CA MET A 875 -18.69 1.86 -5.51
C MET A 875 -19.69 2.15 -6.62
N CYS A 876 -19.85 1.18 -7.52
CA CYS A 876 -20.89 1.16 -8.54
C CYS A 876 -22.20 0.63 -7.95
N SER A 877 -23.31 1.32 -8.18
CA SER A 877 -24.65 0.80 -7.88
C SER A 877 -25.58 0.89 -9.08
N SER A 878 -26.34 -0.18 -9.32
CA SER A 878 -27.25 -0.33 -10.47
C SER A 878 -28.59 -0.89 -9.99
N LEU A 879 -29.59 -0.01 -9.86
CA LEU A 879 -30.91 -0.35 -9.32
C LEU A 879 -31.77 -1.18 -10.30
N ASN A 880 -31.64 -0.93 -11.61
CA ASN A 880 -32.56 -1.44 -12.65
C ASN A 880 -31.83 -2.13 -13.83
N ASN A 881 -30.60 -2.62 -13.65
CA ASN A 881 -29.72 -3.18 -14.70
C ASN A 881 -29.45 -2.30 -15.95
N GLY A 882 -29.95 -1.06 -16.00
CA GLY A 882 -29.81 -0.15 -17.15
C GLY A 882 -28.81 1.00 -16.97
N THR A 883 -28.53 1.44 -15.74
CA THR A 883 -27.67 2.59 -15.44
C THR A 883 -26.82 2.37 -14.20
N ALA A 884 -25.49 2.37 -14.36
CA ALA A 884 -24.55 2.47 -13.25
C ALA A 884 -24.51 3.91 -12.68
N THR A 885 -24.41 4.01 -11.36
CA THR A 885 -24.18 5.24 -10.60
C THR A 885 -22.99 5.03 -9.66
N CYS A 886 -22.18 6.06 -9.43
CA CYS A 886 -20.96 5.97 -8.63
C CYS A 886 -21.06 6.79 -7.34
N ASN A 887 -20.66 6.18 -6.23
CA ASN A 887 -20.52 6.81 -4.91
C ASN A 887 -19.21 6.35 -4.27
N CYS A 888 -18.61 7.11 -3.36
CA CYS A 888 -17.44 6.63 -2.61
C CYS A 888 -17.85 5.58 -1.57
N ILE A 889 -16.95 4.62 -1.29
CA ILE A 889 -17.12 3.71 -0.15
C ILE A 889 -17.03 4.49 1.19
N PRO A 890 -17.60 3.98 2.30
CA PRO A 890 -17.57 4.66 3.59
C PRO A 890 -16.14 5.02 4.03
N GLY A 891 -15.92 6.25 4.48
CA GLY A 891 -14.60 6.78 4.90
C GLY A 891 -13.75 7.39 3.76
N TYR A 892 -14.29 7.45 2.54
CA TYR A 892 -13.61 8.00 1.36
C TYR A 892 -14.43 9.13 0.74
N ILE A 893 -13.73 10.06 0.07
CA ILE A 893 -14.28 11.27 -0.56
C ILE A 893 -13.88 11.33 -2.04
N PRO A 894 -14.67 11.96 -2.93
CA PRO A 894 -14.36 12.01 -4.36
C PRO A 894 -13.02 12.69 -4.66
N LEU A 895 -12.30 12.22 -5.68
CA LEU A 895 -11.18 12.97 -6.27
C LEU A 895 -11.67 14.25 -6.95
N ASP A 896 -12.76 14.13 -7.71
CA ASP A 896 -13.41 15.21 -8.44
C ASP A 896 -14.92 15.17 -8.10
N PRO A 897 -15.44 16.14 -7.35
CA PRO A 897 -16.86 16.21 -6.99
C PRO A 897 -17.82 16.25 -8.19
N ASN A 898 -17.35 16.65 -9.38
CA ASN A 898 -18.15 16.67 -10.61
C ASN A 898 -18.06 15.36 -11.42
N HIS A 899 -17.04 14.53 -11.16
CA HIS A 899 -16.76 13.31 -11.93
C HIS A 899 -16.39 12.14 -11.00
N LEU A 900 -17.38 11.62 -10.27
CA LEU A 900 -17.19 10.51 -9.32
C LEU A 900 -16.68 9.21 -9.98
N SER A 901 -16.78 9.07 -11.30
CA SER A 901 -16.18 7.95 -12.05
C SER A 901 -14.65 7.94 -12.02
N LYS A 902 -13.99 9.07 -11.74
CA LYS A 902 -12.53 9.13 -11.52
C LYS A 902 -12.09 8.41 -10.24
N GLY A 903 -13.01 8.09 -9.34
CA GLY A 903 -12.73 7.47 -8.06
C GLY A 903 -12.64 8.45 -6.90
N CYS A 904 -12.16 7.91 -5.77
CA CYS A 904 -12.18 8.52 -4.46
C CYS A 904 -10.81 8.37 -3.79
N ARG A 905 -10.59 9.10 -2.69
CA ARG A 905 -9.40 9.02 -1.83
C ARG A 905 -9.83 8.96 -0.36
N PRO A 906 -9.00 8.42 0.56
CA PRO A 906 -9.37 8.37 1.97
C PRO A 906 -9.63 9.77 2.53
N GLU A 907 -10.68 9.92 3.36
CA GLU A 907 -10.94 11.20 4.06
C GLU A 907 -9.82 11.49 5.09
N THR A 908 -9.31 10.44 5.72
CA THR A 908 -8.23 10.47 6.71
C THR A 908 -7.32 9.26 6.54
N VAL A 909 -6.00 9.48 6.49
CA VAL A 909 -5.01 8.39 6.45
C VAL A 909 -4.57 8.05 7.86
N VAL A 910 -4.54 6.76 8.20
CA VAL A 910 -4.09 6.29 9.52
C VAL A 910 -3.20 5.06 9.35
N ASN A 911 -2.12 4.97 10.13
CA ASN A 911 -1.23 3.82 10.12
C ASN A 911 -1.70 2.76 11.12
N TYR A 912 -2.55 1.84 10.65
CA TYR A 912 -3.16 0.79 11.46
C TYR A 912 -2.16 -0.15 12.13
N CYS A 913 -0.94 -0.28 11.59
CA CYS A 913 0.07 -1.20 12.12
C CYS A 913 1.06 -0.53 13.09
N ALA A 914 1.06 0.80 13.22
CA ALA A 914 2.04 1.53 14.04
C ALA A 914 1.58 1.82 15.48
N ASP A 915 0.27 1.74 15.78
CA ASP A 915 -0.27 1.99 17.13
C ASP A 915 -0.96 0.74 17.69
N PRO A 916 -0.43 0.12 18.77
CA PRO A 916 -1.01 -1.07 19.39
C PRO A 916 -2.29 -0.78 20.21
N SER A 917 -2.71 0.47 20.39
CA SER A 917 -3.83 0.84 21.26
C SER A 917 -5.23 0.72 20.63
N MET A 918 -5.32 0.67 19.29
CA MET A 918 -6.45 0.18 18.47
C MET A 918 -7.88 0.47 19.02
N ARG A 919 -8.25 1.75 19.16
CA ARG A 919 -9.58 2.15 19.71
C ARG A 919 -10.46 3.08 18.87
N ASN A 920 -9.96 3.65 17.77
CA ASN A 920 -10.71 4.66 16.98
C ASN A 920 -11.13 4.18 15.58
N PHE A 921 -11.54 2.91 15.44
CA PHE A 921 -12.07 2.39 14.18
C PHE A 921 -13.38 1.62 14.38
N THR A 922 -14.26 1.68 13.39
CA THR A 922 -15.49 0.90 13.32
C THR A 922 -15.58 0.22 11.96
N ILE A 923 -16.21 -0.96 11.90
CA ILE A 923 -16.55 -1.58 10.62
C ILE A 923 -17.91 -1.06 10.16
N LYS A 924 -17.97 -0.55 8.92
CA LYS A 924 -19.20 -0.31 8.18
C LYS A 924 -19.47 -1.53 7.31
N VAL A 925 -20.67 -2.09 7.46
CA VAL A 925 -21.19 -3.17 6.62
C VAL A 925 -22.08 -2.55 5.56
N ILE A 926 -21.97 -3.04 4.33
CA ILE A 926 -22.79 -2.64 3.19
C ILE A 926 -23.45 -3.92 2.66
N ASP A 927 -24.75 -4.04 2.87
CA ASP A 927 -25.52 -5.20 2.44
C ASP A 927 -25.75 -5.21 0.93
N ASP A 928 -25.93 -6.39 0.36
CA ASP A 928 -26.05 -6.66 -1.08
C ASP A 928 -24.88 -6.07 -1.90
N ALA A 929 -23.66 -6.12 -1.36
CA ALA A 929 -22.48 -5.56 -1.99
C ALA A 929 -21.26 -6.46 -1.82
N ASP A 930 -20.33 -6.40 -2.78
CA ASP A 930 -19.03 -7.05 -2.68
C ASP A 930 -17.89 -6.19 -3.26
N PHE A 931 -16.65 -6.58 -2.92
CA PHE A 931 -15.43 -6.22 -3.62
C PHE A 931 -15.05 -7.40 -4.52
N PRO A 932 -15.44 -7.41 -5.81
CA PRO A 932 -15.47 -8.60 -6.63
C PRO A 932 -14.08 -8.99 -7.13
N PHE A 933 -13.51 -9.94 -6.42
CA PHE A 933 -12.40 -10.80 -6.84
C PHE A 933 -12.53 -12.09 -6.03
N GLU A 934 -12.40 -13.24 -6.67
CA GLU A 934 -12.17 -14.53 -6.00
C GLU A 934 -10.91 -15.12 -6.63
N GLY A 935 -9.74 -14.84 -6.04
CA GLY A 935 -8.46 -15.26 -6.62
C GLY A 935 -7.25 -14.46 -6.14
N PHE A 936 -6.25 -14.35 -7.00
CA PHE A 936 -4.89 -13.87 -6.71
C PHE A 936 -4.79 -12.39 -6.26
N ALA A 937 -5.87 -11.61 -6.40
CA ALA A 937 -5.94 -10.20 -5.97
C ALA A 937 -6.36 -10.00 -4.49
N ASP A 938 -6.83 -11.06 -3.82
CA ASP A 938 -7.19 -11.01 -2.41
C ASP A 938 -5.94 -10.96 -1.50
N LEU A 939 -6.08 -10.55 -0.24
CA LEU A 939 -5.00 -10.60 0.75
C LEU A 939 -4.98 -11.95 1.47
N ALA A 940 -6.13 -12.34 2.02
CA ALA A 940 -6.25 -13.48 2.91
C ALA A 940 -7.71 -13.97 3.00
N ARG A 941 -7.91 -15.25 3.30
CA ARG A 941 -9.23 -15.87 3.39
C ARG A 941 -9.42 -16.56 4.73
N VAL A 942 -10.52 -16.25 5.41
CA VAL A 942 -10.97 -17.01 6.58
C VAL A 942 -12.23 -17.77 6.18
N ARG A 943 -12.23 -19.09 6.34
CA ARG A 943 -13.36 -19.97 6.00
C ARG A 943 -14.18 -20.29 7.25
N ASN A 944 -15.43 -20.71 7.06
CA ASN A 944 -16.35 -21.14 8.12
C ASN A 944 -16.60 -20.04 9.18
N VAL A 945 -16.79 -18.80 8.75
CA VAL A 945 -17.07 -17.65 9.61
C VAL A 945 -18.35 -16.94 9.20
N ASP A 946 -19.05 -16.41 10.21
CA ASP A 946 -20.21 -15.55 10.07
C ASP A 946 -19.80 -14.06 9.98
N LEU A 947 -20.76 -13.15 10.09
CA LEU A 947 -20.51 -11.71 10.05
C LEU A 947 -19.65 -11.22 11.23
N GLU A 948 -19.86 -11.72 12.45
CA GLU A 948 -19.06 -11.29 13.61
C GLU A 948 -17.65 -11.88 13.57
N GLY A 949 -17.50 -13.13 13.15
CA GLY A 949 -16.21 -13.75 12.86
C GLY A 949 -15.43 -13.00 11.77
N CYS A 950 -16.11 -12.56 10.70
CA CYS A 950 -15.49 -11.75 9.65
C CYS A 950 -15.13 -10.33 10.12
N LYS A 951 -15.99 -9.68 10.92
CA LYS A 951 -15.67 -8.40 11.57
C LYS A 951 -14.43 -8.52 12.45
N LYS A 952 -14.36 -9.55 13.31
CA LYS A 952 -13.19 -9.81 14.15
C LYS A 952 -11.93 -10.04 13.32
N ALA A 953 -11.98 -10.94 12.34
CA ALA A 953 -10.85 -11.24 11.45
C ALA A 953 -10.35 -10.01 10.66
N LEU A 954 -11.23 -9.06 10.34
CA LEU A 954 -10.86 -7.79 9.72
C LEU A 954 -10.32 -6.78 10.75
N MET A 955 -10.85 -6.71 11.97
CA MET A 955 -10.31 -5.83 13.03
C MET A 955 -8.90 -6.25 13.45
N ASP A 956 -8.69 -7.55 13.70
CA ASP A 956 -7.43 -8.12 14.19
C ASP A 956 -6.27 -8.00 13.17
N ASP A 957 -6.58 -7.80 11.88
CA ASP A 957 -5.60 -7.60 10.80
C ASP A 957 -5.34 -6.11 10.54
N CYS A 958 -4.14 -5.61 10.84
CA CYS A 958 -3.76 -4.22 10.60
C CYS A 958 -3.50 -3.89 9.11
N TYR A 959 -3.24 -4.90 8.26
CA TYR A 959 -2.93 -4.70 6.84
C TYR A 959 -4.17 -4.61 5.95
N SER A 960 -5.32 -5.14 6.41
CA SER A 960 -6.57 -5.09 5.65
C SER A 960 -7.53 -4.05 6.20
N LEU A 961 -8.07 -3.24 5.30
CA LEU A 961 -9.11 -2.23 5.61
C LEU A 961 -10.50 -2.65 5.11
N SER A 962 -10.63 -3.80 4.45
CA SER A 962 -11.92 -4.26 3.93
C SER A 962 -11.96 -5.76 3.66
N ALA A 963 -13.16 -6.33 3.73
CA ALA A 963 -13.43 -7.72 3.36
C ALA A 963 -14.76 -7.86 2.61
N SER A 964 -14.93 -8.96 1.88
CA SER A 964 -16.23 -9.42 1.40
C SER A 964 -16.60 -10.70 2.16
N LEU A 965 -17.81 -10.78 2.71
CA LEU A 965 -18.38 -12.01 3.25
C LEU A 965 -19.26 -12.66 2.17
N VAL A 966 -18.86 -13.86 1.72
CA VAL A 966 -19.52 -14.62 0.67
C VAL A 966 -19.50 -16.10 1.07
N ASP A 967 -20.66 -16.76 1.17
CA ASP A 967 -20.79 -18.19 1.49
C ASP A 967 -20.00 -18.65 2.74
N SER A 968 -20.10 -17.91 3.85
CA SER A 968 -19.31 -18.12 5.09
C SER A 968 -17.78 -18.05 4.91
N ARG A 969 -17.31 -17.39 3.84
CA ARG A 969 -15.90 -17.06 3.58
C ARG A 969 -15.71 -15.54 3.75
N CYS A 970 -14.88 -15.14 4.70
CA CYS A 970 -14.43 -13.77 4.86
C CYS A 970 -13.17 -13.54 4.01
N ILE A 971 -13.31 -12.82 2.91
CA ILE A 971 -12.26 -12.57 1.93
C ILE A 971 -11.69 -11.17 2.16
N LYS A 972 -10.57 -11.07 2.88
CA LYS A 972 -9.85 -9.83 3.14
C LYS A 972 -9.17 -9.34 1.86
N LYS A 973 -9.31 -8.05 1.55
CA LYS A 973 -8.93 -7.46 0.26
C LYS A 973 -7.63 -6.65 0.35
N ARG A 974 -6.92 -6.59 -0.79
CA ARG A 974 -5.79 -5.70 -1.04
C ARG A 974 -6.28 -4.32 -1.51
N MET A 975 -5.44 -3.32 -1.29
CA MET A 975 -5.61 -1.92 -1.67
C MET A 975 -4.82 -1.60 -2.95
N PRO A 976 -5.18 -0.56 -3.71
CA PRO A 976 -6.47 0.13 -3.63
C PRO A 976 -7.64 -0.82 -3.95
N LEU A 977 -8.81 -0.49 -3.40
CA LEU A 977 -10.03 -1.20 -3.76
C LEU A 977 -10.48 -0.76 -5.15
N LEU A 978 -10.84 -1.75 -5.95
CA LEU A 978 -11.34 -1.60 -7.30
C LEU A 978 -12.64 -2.39 -7.41
N ASN A 979 -13.50 -1.97 -8.33
CA ASN A 979 -14.70 -2.70 -8.76
C ASN A 979 -15.77 -2.88 -7.68
N ALA A 980 -15.71 -2.17 -6.55
CA ALA A 980 -16.71 -2.26 -5.49
C ALA A 980 -18.12 -2.07 -6.10
N ARG A 981 -19.05 -2.98 -5.81
CA ARG A 981 -20.34 -2.99 -6.51
C ARG A 981 -21.51 -3.40 -5.63
N LYS A 982 -22.67 -2.87 -6.00
CA LYS A 982 -24.01 -3.20 -5.48
C LYS A 982 -24.97 -3.36 -6.65
N SER A 983 -25.23 -4.60 -7.04
CA SER A 983 -26.08 -4.97 -8.18
C SER A 983 -26.92 -6.22 -7.86
N PHE A 984 -27.62 -6.76 -8.85
CA PHE A 984 -28.47 -7.94 -8.64
C PHE A 984 -27.63 -9.19 -8.27
N SER A 985 -26.47 -9.38 -8.90
CA SER A 985 -25.54 -10.48 -8.61
C SER A 985 -24.86 -10.44 -7.23
N THR A 986 -24.94 -9.32 -6.50
CA THR A 986 -24.37 -9.19 -5.14
C THR A 986 -25.37 -9.38 -4.00
N LYS A 987 -26.62 -9.75 -4.30
CA LYS A 987 -27.65 -10.01 -3.28
C LYS A 987 -27.21 -11.06 -2.26
N GLY A 988 -27.44 -10.77 -0.97
CA GLY A 988 -27.04 -11.62 0.14
C GLY A 988 -25.53 -11.64 0.46
N ARG A 989 -24.69 -10.92 -0.30
CA ARG A 989 -23.28 -10.68 0.02
C ARG A 989 -23.14 -9.43 0.89
N GLN A 990 -22.11 -9.38 1.72
CA GLN A 990 -21.84 -8.22 2.57
C GLN A 990 -20.40 -7.71 2.36
N ALA A 991 -20.27 -6.42 2.08
CA ALA A 991 -18.99 -5.73 2.00
C ALA A 991 -18.69 -5.03 3.33
N LEU A 992 -17.52 -5.28 3.91
CA LEU A 992 -17.06 -4.72 5.17
C LEU A 992 -15.94 -3.72 4.90
N VAL A 993 -16.03 -2.51 5.45
CA VAL A 993 -14.98 -1.47 5.39
C VAL A 993 -14.64 -0.99 6.79
N LYS A 994 -13.36 -1.07 7.17
CA LYS A 994 -12.81 -0.49 8.40
C LYS A 994 -12.64 1.00 8.19
N VAL A 995 -13.38 1.82 8.94
CA VAL A 995 -13.34 3.28 8.84
C VAL A 995 -12.88 3.89 10.17
N PRO A 996 -12.10 4.99 10.14
CA PRO A 996 -11.81 5.79 11.33
C PRO A 996 -13.10 6.33 11.95
N MET A 997 -13.21 6.25 13.27
CA MET A 997 -14.26 6.93 14.00
C MET A 997 -13.93 8.42 13.98
N LYS A 998 -14.83 9.24 13.41
CA LYS A 998 -14.72 10.70 13.54
C LYS A 998 -14.79 11.04 15.02
N SER A 999 -13.75 11.67 15.56
CA SER A 999 -13.77 12.23 16.90
C SER A 999 -14.86 13.29 16.96
N ASN A 1000 -15.95 13.00 17.66
CA ASN A 1000 -16.98 14.00 17.93
C ASN A 1000 -16.36 15.03 18.89
N PRO A 1001 -16.24 16.32 18.52
CA PRO A 1001 -15.53 17.31 19.36
C PRO A 1001 -16.14 17.47 20.75
N ASP A 1002 -17.45 17.19 20.89
CA ASP A 1002 -18.23 17.39 22.11
C ASP A 1002 -18.32 16.18 23.07
N ILE A 1003 -17.66 15.05 22.79
CA ILE A 1003 -17.66 13.90 23.73
C ILE A 1003 -16.25 13.37 23.97
N GLN A 1004 -15.43 14.19 24.65
CA GLN A 1004 -14.35 13.71 25.51
C GLN A 1004 -14.47 14.33 26.91
N GLU A 1005 -15.53 13.96 27.64
CA GLU A 1005 -15.45 13.97 29.10
C GLU A 1005 -14.50 12.84 29.51
N HIS A 1006 -13.22 13.20 29.71
CA HIS A 1006 -12.16 12.25 30.05
C HIS A 1006 -12.46 11.55 31.38
N LYS A 1007 -12.88 10.27 31.32
CA LYS A 1007 -12.69 9.33 32.43
C LYS A 1007 -11.22 8.91 32.48
N LYS A 1008 -10.35 9.85 32.89
CA LYS A 1008 -8.89 9.70 32.98
C LYS A 1008 -8.52 8.78 34.16
N ASN A 1009 -8.48 7.48 33.94
CA ASN A 1009 -7.84 6.56 34.88
C ASN A 1009 -6.32 6.53 34.67
N ASN A 1010 -5.63 7.31 35.51
CA ASN A 1010 -4.23 7.14 35.89
C ASN A 1010 -3.17 7.19 34.78
N ASP A 1011 -3.36 8.07 33.81
CA ASP A 1011 -2.21 8.69 33.14
C ASP A 1011 -1.63 9.81 34.03
N PHE A 1012 -0.30 9.85 34.13
CA PHE A 1012 0.49 10.54 35.14
C PHE A 1012 0.29 12.06 35.07
N ASP A 1013 -0.49 12.63 36.00
CA ASP A 1013 -0.83 14.06 35.93
C ASP A 1013 0.41 14.94 36.16
N THR A 1014 0.94 15.50 35.09
CA THR A 1014 2.05 16.45 35.09
C THR A 1014 1.75 17.70 35.91
N ARG A 1015 0.48 18.07 36.16
CA ARG A 1015 0.12 19.11 37.12
C ARG A 1015 0.24 18.64 38.57
N VAL A 1016 -0.03 17.37 38.86
CA VAL A 1016 0.28 16.78 40.18
C VAL A 1016 1.79 16.64 40.34
N PHE A 1017 2.54 16.23 39.32
CA PHE A 1017 4.01 16.18 39.41
C PHE A 1017 4.65 17.57 39.50
N LEU A 1018 4.13 18.59 38.81
CA LEU A 1018 4.55 19.99 39.00
C LEU A 1018 4.15 20.53 40.37
N LYS A 1019 2.96 20.20 40.89
CA LYS A 1019 2.58 20.56 42.27
C LYS A 1019 3.49 19.86 43.30
N ILE A 1020 3.79 18.58 43.13
CA ILE A 1020 4.70 17.83 44.00
C ILE A 1020 6.11 18.40 43.88
N SER A 1021 6.61 18.67 42.67
CA SER A 1021 7.94 19.27 42.45
C SER A 1021 8.03 20.70 43.01
N LEU A 1022 6.95 21.48 42.93
CA LEU A 1022 6.87 22.82 43.53
C LEU A 1022 6.70 22.77 45.05
N ILE A 1023 6.01 21.77 45.60
CA ILE A 1023 5.96 21.49 47.05
C ILE A 1023 7.33 20.99 47.55
N VAL A 1024 8.02 20.13 46.81
CA VAL A 1024 9.35 19.59 47.13
C VAL A 1024 10.41 20.67 47.02
N THR A 1025 10.40 21.52 45.98
CA THR A 1025 11.30 22.67 45.90
C THR A 1025 10.95 23.75 46.92
N ALA A 1026 9.67 23.99 47.25
CA ALA A 1026 9.29 24.91 48.33
C ALA A 1026 9.68 24.38 49.72
N THR A 1027 9.53 23.07 49.99
CA THR A 1027 9.97 22.46 51.26
C THR A 1027 11.48 22.33 51.33
N LEU A 1028 12.18 22.01 50.24
CA LEU A 1028 13.64 22.08 50.19
C LEU A 1028 14.12 23.52 50.37
N ALA A 1029 13.53 24.52 49.70
CA ALA A 1029 13.87 25.93 49.87
C ALA A 1029 13.51 26.44 51.27
N PHE A 1030 12.46 25.92 51.91
CA PHE A 1030 12.14 26.20 53.31
C PHE A 1030 13.16 25.53 54.25
N CYS A 1031 13.54 24.29 54.03
CA CYS A 1031 14.59 23.60 54.79
C CYS A 1031 15.98 24.23 54.58
N PHE A 1032 16.29 24.71 53.37
CA PHE A 1032 17.48 25.50 53.08
C PHE A 1032 17.39 26.91 53.67
N GLY A 1033 16.22 27.54 53.71
CA GLY A 1033 16.00 28.82 54.38
C GLY A 1033 16.15 28.70 55.90
N VAL A 1034 15.54 27.68 56.51
CA VAL A 1034 15.66 27.37 57.94
C VAL A 1034 17.09 26.95 58.28
N SER A 1035 17.75 26.12 57.48
CA SER A 1035 19.17 25.79 57.64
C SER A 1035 20.05 27.03 57.46
N ALA A 1036 19.82 27.83 56.42
CA ALA A 1036 20.56 29.06 56.17
C ALA A 1036 20.34 30.09 57.27
N ILE A 1037 19.17 30.13 57.92
CA ILE A 1037 18.88 30.95 59.12
C ILE A 1037 19.58 30.37 60.37
N TYR A 1038 19.51 29.06 60.59
CA TYR A 1038 20.10 28.35 61.74
C TYR A 1038 21.64 28.40 61.74
N TYR A 1039 22.24 28.34 60.54
CA TYR A 1039 23.66 28.53 60.29
C TYR A 1039 24.01 29.98 59.90
N HIS A 1040 23.04 30.89 59.75
CA HIS A 1040 23.35 32.30 59.45
C HIS A 1040 24.14 32.91 60.62
N PRO A 1041 25.15 33.74 60.34
CA PRO A 1041 25.81 34.49 61.40
C PRO A 1041 24.90 35.49 62.13
N ALA A 1042 23.73 35.85 61.57
CA ALA A 1042 22.85 36.89 62.12
C ALA A 1042 22.19 36.57 63.48
N PRO A 1043 21.47 35.44 63.69
CA PRO A 1043 20.97 35.07 65.02
C PRO A 1043 22.11 34.82 66.02
N ARG A 1044 23.26 34.29 65.57
CA ARG A 1044 24.47 34.19 66.41
C ARG A 1044 25.08 35.57 66.77
N ARG A 1045 24.89 36.60 65.95
CA ARG A 1045 25.27 38.00 66.24
C ARG A 1045 24.34 38.71 67.23
N PHE A 1046 23.10 38.23 67.43
CA PHE A 1046 22.22 38.74 68.49
C PHE A 1046 22.47 38.11 69.87
N ILE A 1047 23.08 36.93 69.94
CA ILE A 1047 23.38 36.24 71.21
C ILE A 1047 24.83 36.50 71.72
N LYS A 1048 25.72 37.06 70.89
CA LYS A 1048 27.09 37.45 71.29
C LYS A 1048 27.36 38.97 71.26
N ARG A 1049 26.44 39.77 71.80
CA ARG A 1049 26.69 41.19 72.18
C ARG A 1049 26.50 41.44 73.68
N LYS A 1050 27.18 40.66 74.52
CA LYS A 1050 27.40 41.01 75.94
C LYS A 1050 28.68 40.40 76.56
N ARG A 1051 29.86 40.77 76.02
CA ARG A 1051 31.16 40.87 76.72
C ARG A 1051 32.24 41.44 75.80
N TYR A 1052 33.01 42.40 76.31
CA TYR A 1052 34.37 42.86 75.97
C TYR A 1052 34.95 42.36 74.62
N SER A 1053 35.18 43.20 73.61
CA SER A 1053 36.25 44.22 73.54
C SER A 1053 37.65 43.67 73.90
N ASN A 1054 38.46 43.38 72.87
CA ASN A 1054 39.72 44.09 72.65
C ASN A 1054 40.23 43.89 71.21
N ALA A 1055 41.03 44.86 70.79
CA ALA A 1055 41.84 45.00 69.57
C ALA A 1055 42.44 43.69 68.96
N SER A 1056 42.81 43.60 67.67
CA SER A 1056 42.83 44.59 66.57
C SER A 1056 43.13 43.93 65.22
N SER A 1057 42.38 44.28 64.18
CA SER A 1057 42.86 44.32 62.79
C SER A 1057 41.98 45.27 61.97
N ILE A 1058 42.60 46.09 61.11
CA ILE A 1058 41.91 47.14 60.33
C ILE A 1058 41.72 46.62 58.90
N GLY A 1059 40.46 46.57 58.46
CA GLY A 1059 40.04 46.22 57.10
C GLY A 1059 38.65 46.78 56.86
N ILE A 1060 38.52 47.64 55.85
CA ILE A 1060 37.40 48.58 55.68
C ILE A 1060 36.08 47.82 55.41
N ASN A 1061 35.09 48.01 56.29
CA ASN A 1061 33.70 47.60 56.03
C ASN A 1061 32.88 48.80 55.53
N PHE A 1062 32.22 48.66 54.38
CA PHE A 1062 31.27 49.67 53.91
C PHE A 1062 29.98 49.62 54.74
N GLN A 1063 29.57 50.77 55.26
CA GLN A 1063 28.30 50.96 55.96
C GLN A 1063 27.33 51.71 55.05
N GLU A 1064 26.14 51.15 54.86
CA GLU A 1064 25.07 51.76 54.07
C GLU A 1064 24.26 52.73 54.95
N PHE A 1065 24.09 53.98 54.48
CA PHE A 1065 23.30 55.00 55.16
C PHE A 1065 21.95 55.17 54.47
N LYS A 1066 20.87 55.31 55.25
CA LYS A 1066 19.54 55.57 54.70
C LYS A 1066 19.42 57.03 54.25
N TYR A 1067 18.63 57.29 53.21
CA TYR A 1067 18.39 58.64 52.70
C TYR A 1067 17.99 59.65 53.80
N LEU A 1068 17.15 59.24 54.76
CA LEU A 1068 16.75 60.08 55.91
C LEU A 1068 17.89 60.40 56.90
N GLU A 1069 18.91 59.55 57.00
CA GLU A 1069 20.11 59.81 57.82
C GLU A 1069 21.00 60.84 57.11
N LEU A 1070 21.22 60.67 55.81
CA LEU A 1070 21.96 61.63 54.98
C LEU A 1070 21.24 62.98 54.89
N GLN A 1071 19.91 63.00 54.80
CA GLN A 1071 19.10 64.22 54.83
C GLN A 1071 19.23 64.96 56.16
N LYS A 1072 19.28 64.26 57.31
CA LYS A 1072 19.55 64.90 58.60
C LYS A 1072 20.99 65.39 58.71
N ALA A 1073 21.97 64.58 58.32
CA ALA A 1073 23.40 64.92 58.42
C ALA A 1073 23.79 66.12 57.53
N THR A 1074 23.20 66.24 56.34
CA THR A 1074 23.39 67.37 55.40
C THR A 1074 22.44 68.55 55.66
N ASN A 1075 21.69 68.51 56.77
CA ASN A 1075 20.69 69.51 57.16
C ASN A 1075 19.75 69.88 55.99
N GLY A 1076 19.12 68.86 55.39
CA GLY A 1076 18.19 68.98 54.26
C GLY A 1076 18.87 69.08 52.89
N PHE A 1077 20.11 68.62 52.73
CA PHE A 1077 20.94 68.85 51.53
C PHE A 1077 21.06 70.36 51.19
N SER A 1078 21.23 71.20 52.22
CA SER A 1078 21.16 72.66 52.07
C SER A 1078 22.46 73.31 51.57
N LYS A 1079 23.62 72.69 51.82
CA LYS A 1079 24.94 73.24 51.47
C LYS A 1079 25.59 72.44 50.34
N THR A 1080 25.51 72.94 49.10
CA THR A 1080 26.16 72.31 47.94
C THR A 1080 27.68 72.56 47.96
N LEU A 1081 28.48 71.52 47.74
CA LEU A 1081 29.94 71.59 47.55
C LEU A 1081 30.35 71.72 46.07
N GLY A 1082 29.53 71.20 45.14
CA GLY A 1082 29.77 71.34 43.69
C GLY A 1082 28.70 70.67 42.81
N ARG A 1083 28.77 70.94 41.50
CA ARG A 1083 27.97 70.25 40.46
C ARG A 1083 28.89 69.46 39.52
N GLY A 1084 28.63 68.17 39.38
CA GLY A 1084 29.16 67.34 38.30
C GLY A 1084 28.13 67.17 37.17
N SER A 1085 28.51 66.51 36.09
CA SER A 1085 27.64 66.27 34.92
C SER A 1085 26.46 65.32 35.15
N SER A 1086 26.32 64.74 36.36
CA SER A 1086 25.27 63.77 36.70
C SER A 1086 24.54 64.03 38.02
N ALA A 1087 25.09 64.85 38.94
CA ALA A 1087 24.48 65.15 40.25
C ALA A 1087 25.10 66.39 40.94
N GLN A 1088 24.43 66.87 42.00
CA GLN A 1088 24.99 67.80 42.99
C GLN A 1088 25.55 67.02 44.18
N VAL A 1089 26.67 67.49 44.73
CA VAL A 1089 27.27 66.96 45.97
C VAL A 1089 27.05 67.96 47.10
N TYR A 1090 26.66 67.47 48.27
CA TYR A 1090 26.30 68.27 49.45
C TYR A 1090 27.18 67.97 50.66
N SER A 1091 27.44 68.99 51.47
CA SER A 1091 28.16 68.90 52.75
C SER A 1091 27.20 68.54 53.88
N GLY A 1092 27.66 67.65 54.78
CA GLY A 1092 26.97 67.32 56.03
C GLY A 1092 27.93 66.85 57.12
N ILE A 1093 27.40 66.63 58.32
CA ILE A 1093 28.15 66.12 59.48
C ILE A 1093 27.40 64.93 60.07
N LEU A 1094 28.05 63.77 60.13
CA LEU A 1094 27.56 62.60 60.87
C LEU A 1094 28.16 62.59 62.27
N SER A 1095 27.31 62.52 63.29
CA SER A 1095 27.71 62.33 64.69
C SER A 1095 27.49 60.86 65.08
N MET A 1096 28.56 60.12 65.34
CA MET A 1096 28.49 58.72 65.77
C MET A 1096 29.38 58.50 66.99
N LYS A 1097 28.76 58.35 68.16
CA LYS A 1097 29.39 58.05 69.47
C LYS A 1097 30.68 58.84 69.70
N ASP A 1098 30.49 60.13 69.97
CA ASP A 1098 31.53 61.07 70.41
C ASP A 1098 32.62 61.40 69.37
N ILE A 1099 32.36 61.10 68.09
CA ILE A 1099 33.11 61.60 66.94
C ILE A 1099 32.15 62.26 65.95
N GLN A 1100 32.48 63.47 65.49
CA GLN A 1100 31.87 64.11 64.33
C GLN A 1100 32.73 63.87 63.09
N ILE A 1101 32.09 63.49 61.99
CA ILE A 1101 32.72 63.22 60.70
C ILE A 1101 32.05 64.08 59.64
N ASP A 1102 32.83 64.96 59.01
CA ASP A 1102 32.40 65.70 57.83
C ASP A 1102 32.23 64.73 56.64
N ILE A 1103 31.12 64.86 55.94
CA ILE A 1103 30.76 64.04 54.78
C ILE A 1103 30.39 64.89 53.57
N ALA A 1104 30.68 64.36 52.39
CA ALA A 1104 30.22 64.83 51.11
C ALA A 1104 29.36 63.73 50.46
N CYS A 1105 28.15 64.07 50.00
CA CYS A 1105 27.16 63.12 49.47
C CYS A 1105 26.53 63.63 48.18
#